data_AF-A0A151DV14-F1
#
_entry.id   AF-A0A151DV14-F1
#
_cell.length_a   1.000
_cell.length_b   1.000
_cell.length_c   1.000
_cell.angle_alpha   90.00
_cell.angle_beta   90.00
_cell.angle_gamma   90.00
#
_symmetry.space_group_name_H-M   'P 1'
#
loop_
_entity.id
_entity.type
_entity.pdbx_description
1 polymer ?
#
loop_
_entity_poly.entity_id
_entity_poly.type
_entity_poly.pdbx_seq_one_letter_code
_entity_poly.pdbx_strand_id
1 'polypeptide(L)'
;MLVICIWCSLVLPEVYGAPYLSQICTSDKQIVSKISTEIDIPPESDFYIRFEANNLTLQPQVLEPATYGLSETVIAAIVKSPRWIQSRLTSQFLTLDNPESYAAILINASIQYADEIAFSIACCPAGRVPPAVLLKENVEALYDHDQWINYADIIDYDGGAGDYFSTIRYRFLENGTEQHLELPSGIYYWYVVHPSITNEEIDAVYGPLWRNYLFEHNDLGYPLLKEKLSTIQYLWDCESYYQPAGRLWSVCIDQHPTAIEAISYWIGKTVPYPAFGDRPAQANVIAHEHNGWCGELQKIAIAAQRAALVPSISASNVGEDHVWREFYERGWHENDNWWSDTGGAVDQPDVYAYGWGKNMSAIYQWRGDGTIIHDTARYIHEEDRITVDFRVIDLFRQPIDGARVVVLVKGLKDITYYKNLIWEKIQSIWDRLPEFLKGRFLTALFGRVEERLHQVPDVINGVTITTWNYTNSNGWCSFELGKNLDYVFLIQEGNLKKPWQLARHNTLRRLKTGVDKQFMIVLLDVSHKPQQITKEVLPSGDCQFQLHMSCEGYQLQRHFINEGIGRHESTVFLECFFVDPENFKRYKQGESFVCCNYLDVQYATFTGLTIPQDWYVIFRNNNRQTHVILNVSVDVSIQTNADHVQIVTPDTVLFETPIVNVGDTVLLSGVASTELVFLSFDESPAVIECPVVDGEWVYEWGTSGESLGTHVIMAATPGDITDERTILLIDALPPVLAVETPAEGAILEQDILSVSGYSSDNRGVDRVEVSLDNNTKTAVGTTTWNLSWDLSDYPLGDYVLSVKAVDDQGLVCLQTRPFVLNESGHTWGPQFHSIFYNSTNLTNTSNVIIFANVTSTSPFSIRSIILYCYDGTDTISYEMYRYGEFPVQNRHEEDPLFNQSNAPVFGVELGQFPSGQTIEFWIIATDTAGNKIQSEGDSFTIP
;
A
#
# COMPACT_ATOMS: atom_id res chain seq x y z
N MET A 1 28.46 13.77 10.06
CA MET A 1 27.43 14.78 9.70
C MET A 1 27.09 14.58 8.24
N LEU A 2 26.24 13.59 7.99
CA LEU A 2 25.76 13.18 6.67
C LEU A 2 24.24 13.21 6.80
N VAL A 3 23.60 14.15 6.12
CA VAL A 3 22.12 14.29 6.11
C VAL A 3 21.63 13.42 4.95
N ILE A 4 20.88 12.37 5.29
CA ILE A 4 20.23 11.45 4.37
C ILE A 4 18.91 12.11 3.94
N CYS A 5 18.83 12.57 2.70
CA CYS A 5 17.58 13.06 2.11
C CYS A 5 16.77 11.86 1.60
N ILE A 6 15.71 11.51 2.33
CA ILE A 6 14.66 10.60 1.86
C ILE A 6 13.75 11.40 0.92
N TRP A 7 13.69 10.97 -0.34
CA TRP A 7 12.74 11.48 -1.34
C TRP A 7 11.36 10.88 -1.06
N CYS A 8 10.40 11.72 -0.65
CA CYS A 8 8.97 11.46 -0.77
C CYS A 8 8.42 12.49 -1.76
N SER A 9 8.11 12.06 -2.98
CA SER A 9 7.32 12.83 -3.94
C SER A 9 5.84 12.69 -3.55
N LEU A 10 5.39 13.60 -2.68
CA LEU A 10 4.00 14.04 -2.61
C LEU A 10 3.95 15.39 -3.30
N VAL A 11 3.42 15.40 -4.52
CA VAL A 11 3.09 16.65 -5.21
C VAL A 11 1.79 17.15 -4.58
N LEU A 12 1.90 17.93 -3.51
CA LEU A 12 0.86 18.89 -3.14
C LEU A 12 1.14 20.17 -3.94
N PRO A 13 0.12 20.80 -4.57
CA PRO A 13 0.28 22.11 -5.20
C PRO A 13 0.38 23.18 -4.11
N GLU A 14 1.55 23.34 -3.49
CA GLU A 14 1.79 24.50 -2.61
C GLU A 14 2.09 25.76 -3.43
N VAL A 15 1.07 26.62 -3.42
CA VAL A 15 1.09 28.09 -3.48
C VAL A 15 2.50 28.71 -3.49
N TYR A 16 2.80 29.35 -4.62
CA TYR A 16 3.95 30.18 -4.93
C TYR A 16 4.45 31.08 -3.78
N GLY A 17 5.75 31.02 -3.51
CA GLY A 17 6.42 32.00 -2.65
C GLY A 17 7.92 31.80 -2.47
N ALA A 18 8.74 32.03 -3.51
CA ALA A 18 10.18 32.27 -3.33
C ALA A 18 10.71 33.31 -4.36
N PRO A 19 11.72 34.12 -3.98
CA PRO A 19 11.91 35.46 -4.53
C PRO A 19 12.64 35.46 -5.88
N TYR A 20 12.10 36.31 -6.77
CA TYR A 20 12.67 36.74 -8.04
C TYR A 20 14.18 37.05 -7.96
N LEU A 21 14.98 36.27 -8.69
CA LEU A 21 16.28 36.72 -9.18
C LEU A 21 16.07 37.31 -10.58
N SER A 22 16.10 38.63 -10.64
CA SER A 22 15.88 39.46 -11.82
C SER A 22 16.72 39.02 -13.02
N GLN A 23 16.05 38.39 -14.00
CA GLN A 23 16.61 38.15 -15.33
C GLN A 23 16.29 39.35 -16.23
N ILE A 24 17.28 39.73 -17.04
CA ILE A 24 17.28 40.91 -17.88
C ILE A 24 16.17 40.80 -18.93
N CYS A 25 15.21 41.74 -18.89
CA CYS A 25 14.26 42.02 -19.95
C CYS A 25 14.95 42.12 -21.33
N THR A 26 14.59 41.25 -22.25
CA THR A 26 14.46 41.63 -23.67
C THR A 26 12.98 41.75 -23.97
N SER A 27 12.48 42.98 -23.81
CA SER A 27 11.13 43.39 -24.21
C SER A 27 10.95 43.18 -25.73
N ASP A 28 9.88 42.46 -26.10
CA ASP A 28 9.13 42.49 -27.39
C ASP A 28 8.71 41.10 -27.92
N LYS A 29 9.05 39.98 -27.24
CA LYS A 29 8.57 38.64 -27.63
C LYS A 29 7.37 38.21 -26.80
N GLN A 30 6.37 37.64 -27.45
CA GLN A 30 5.15 37.13 -26.83
C GLN A 30 5.11 35.61 -26.96
N ILE A 31 4.58 34.91 -25.94
CA ILE A 31 4.37 33.46 -26.00
C ILE A 31 3.23 33.20 -26.99
N VAL A 32 3.49 32.34 -27.98
CA VAL A 32 2.54 32.01 -29.06
C VAL A 32 2.05 30.57 -29.00
N SER A 33 2.78 29.68 -28.32
CA SER A 33 2.33 28.31 -28.07
C SER A 33 3.06 27.71 -26.88
N LYS A 34 2.37 26.84 -26.13
CA LYS A 34 2.89 26.10 -24.98
C LYS A 34 2.33 24.68 -24.96
N ILE A 35 3.15 23.72 -24.53
CA ILE A 35 2.71 22.37 -24.15
C ILE A 35 3.24 22.11 -22.75
N SER A 36 2.40 21.58 -21.87
CA SER A 36 2.79 21.05 -20.56
C SER A 36 2.12 19.70 -20.38
N THR A 37 2.89 18.65 -20.14
CA THR A 37 2.36 17.28 -20.06
C THR A 37 3.26 16.38 -19.24
N GLU A 38 2.67 15.40 -18.56
CA GLU A 38 3.36 14.24 -18.02
C GLU A 38 3.16 13.03 -18.94
N ILE A 39 4.21 12.24 -19.19
CA ILE A 39 4.13 11.08 -20.07
C ILE A 39 5.07 9.95 -19.63
N ASP A 40 4.56 8.71 -19.65
CA ASP A 40 5.40 7.51 -19.53
C ASP A 40 5.99 7.14 -20.90
N ILE A 41 7.32 7.20 -21.01
CA ILE A 41 8.09 6.82 -22.19
C ILE A 41 8.67 5.42 -21.93
N PRO A 42 8.15 4.36 -22.59
CA PRO A 42 8.66 3.00 -22.43
C PRO A 42 10.13 2.86 -22.81
N PRO A 43 10.79 1.77 -22.38
CA PRO A 43 12.15 1.44 -22.82
C PRO A 43 12.26 1.41 -24.35
N GLU A 44 13.39 1.89 -24.86
CA GLU A 44 13.73 1.90 -26.29
C GLU A 44 12.72 2.63 -27.18
N SER A 45 12.03 3.62 -26.62
CA SER A 45 11.04 4.44 -27.31
C SER A 45 11.37 5.92 -27.25
N ASP A 46 10.55 6.74 -27.90
CA ASP A 46 10.69 8.20 -27.88
C ASP A 46 9.33 8.88 -27.84
N PHE A 47 9.34 10.09 -27.30
CA PHE A 47 8.28 11.07 -27.41
C PHE A 47 8.84 12.30 -28.13
N TYR A 48 8.04 12.96 -28.96
CA TYR A 48 8.47 14.20 -29.59
C TYR A 48 7.39 15.26 -29.64
N ILE A 49 7.82 16.51 -29.67
CA ILE A 49 6.98 17.69 -29.89
C ILE A 49 7.43 18.35 -31.19
N ARG A 50 6.50 18.53 -32.14
CA ARG A 50 6.73 19.24 -33.39
C ARG A 50 6.31 20.69 -33.25
N PHE A 51 7.20 21.61 -33.55
CA PHE A 51 6.88 23.01 -33.81
C PHE A 51 6.63 23.21 -35.29
N GLU A 52 5.44 23.70 -35.66
CA GLU A 52 5.11 24.11 -37.03
C GLU A 52 5.28 25.62 -37.20
N ALA A 53 6.29 26.05 -37.94
CA ALA A 53 6.64 27.47 -38.03
C ALA A 53 5.58 28.32 -38.74
N ASN A 54 4.80 27.73 -39.66
CA ASN A 54 3.76 28.46 -40.40
C ASN A 54 2.60 28.92 -39.51
N ASN A 55 2.24 28.09 -38.52
CA ASN A 55 1.11 28.34 -37.61
C ASN A 55 1.59 28.78 -36.22
N LEU A 56 2.90 28.70 -35.95
CA LEU A 56 3.52 28.96 -34.65
C LEU A 56 2.99 28.04 -33.53
N THR A 57 2.59 26.82 -33.89
CA THR A 57 1.97 25.86 -32.96
C THR A 57 2.92 24.73 -32.59
N LEU A 58 2.92 24.34 -31.32
CA LEU A 58 3.48 23.09 -30.85
C LEU A 58 2.43 21.97 -30.95
N GLN A 59 2.83 20.82 -31.47
CA GLN A 59 2.00 19.63 -31.59
C GLN A 59 2.74 18.46 -30.94
N PRO A 60 2.22 17.86 -29.85
CA PRO A 60 2.82 16.67 -29.29
C PRO A 60 2.59 15.48 -30.23
N GLN A 61 3.43 14.46 -30.11
CA GLN A 61 3.19 13.18 -30.76
C GLN A 61 1.80 12.66 -30.38
N VAL A 62 1.00 12.28 -31.38
CA VAL A 62 -0.29 11.63 -31.15
C VAL A 62 -0.04 10.22 -30.61
N LEU A 63 -0.61 9.94 -29.44
CA LEU A 63 -0.53 8.66 -28.75
C LEU A 63 -1.94 8.16 -28.46
N GLU A 64 -2.08 6.84 -28.39
CA GLU A 64 -3.30 6.25 -27.84
C GLU A 64 -3.39 6.61 -26.34
N PRO A 65 -4.57 6.98 -25.82
CA PRO A 65 -4.74 7.31 -24.42
C PRO A 65 -4.43 6.09 -23.55
N ALA A 66 -3.89 6.31 -22.36
CA ALA A 66 -3.52 5.20 -21.45
C ALA A 66 -4.72 4.33 -21.03
N THR A 67 -5.95 4.88 -21.09
CA THR A 67 -7.20 4.18 -20.80
C THR A 67 -7.76 3.37 -21.98
N TYR A 68 -7.10 3.36 -23.14
CA TYR A 68 -7.55 2.63 -24.32
C TYR A 68 -7.77 1.13 -24.01
N GLY A 69 -8.98 0.64 -24.32
CA GLY A 69 -9.38 -0.76 -24.11
C GLY A 69 -10.00 -1.07 -22.75
N LEU A 70 -10.10 -0.09 -21.84
CA LEU A 70 -10.84 -0.22 -20.58
C LEU A 70 -12.34 0.07 -20.77
N SER A 71 -13.18 -0.50 -19.90
CA SER A 71 -14.61 -0.26 -19.89
C SER A 71 -14.97 1.08 -19.25
N GLU A 72 -16.19 1.57 -19.50
CA GLU A 72 -16.71 2.80 -18.89
C GLU A 72 -16.71 2.73 -17.35
N THR A 73 -17.07 1.59 -16.76
CA THR A 73 -17.03 1.38 -15.30
C THR A 73 -15.63 1.52 -14.73
N VAL A 74 -14.64 0.93 -15.39
CA VAL A 74 -13.23 1.01 -14.96
C VAL A 74 -12.70 2.44 -15.10
N ILE A 75 -13.05 3.13 -16.19
CA ILE A 75 -12.71 4.54 -16.39
C ILE A 75 -13.32 5.41 -15.28
N ALA A 76 -14.59 5.22 -14.94
CA ALA A 76 -15.23 5.96 -13.84
C ALA A 76 -14.53 5.71 -12.49
N ALA A 77 -14.11 4.47 -12.22
CA ALA A 77 -13.34 4.14 -11.02
C ALA A 77 -11.95 4.81 -10.99
N ILE A 78 -11.29 4.95 -12.15
CA ILE A 78 -10.03 5.71 -12.27
C ILE A 78 -10.29 7.19 -12.00
N VAL A 79 -11.32 7.78 -12.62
CA VAL A 79 -11.67 9.21 -12.45
C VAL A 79 -11.96 9.55 -10.99
N LYS A 80 -12.65 8.66 -10.28
CA LYS A 80 -12.93 8.82 -8.85
C LYS A 80 -11.67 8.82 -7.99
N SER A 81 -10.62 8.10 -8.40
CA SER A 81 -9.39 7.92 -7.62
C SER A 81 -8.56 9.20 -7.61
N PRO A 82 -7.73 9.43 -6.58
CA PRO A 82 -6.84 10.59 -6.55
C PRO A 82 -5.91 10.67 -7.77
N ARG A 83 -5.70 11.87 -8.31
CA ARG A 83 -4.88 12.09 -9.52
C ARG A 83 -3.49 11.44 -9.39
N TRP A 84 -2.86 11.52 -8.23
CA TRP A 84 -1.53 10.95 -7.98
C TRP A 84 -1.43 9.42 -8.19
N ILE A 85 -2.52 8.66 -8.12
CA ILE A 85 -2.51 7.19 -8.33
C ILE A 85 -3.08 6.75 -9.67
N GLN A 86 -3.83 7.61 -10.39
CA GLN A 86 -4.60 7.22 -11.58
C GLN A 86 -3.74 6.54 -12.67
N SER A 87 -2.54 7.05 -12.94
CA SER A 87 -1.64 6.46 -13.95
C SER A 87 -1.22 5.03 -13.60
N ARG A 88 -0.83 4.80 -12.34
CA ARG A 88 -0.44 3.46 -11.85
C ARG A 88 -1.63 2.52 -11.78
N LEU A 89 -2.79 3.02 -11.34
CA LEU A 89 -4.04 2.27 -11.29
C LEU A 89 -4.49 1.83 -12.69
N THR A 90 -4.43 2.72 -13.67
CA THR A 90 -4.73 2.44 -15.09
C THR A 90 -3.84 1.33 -15.62
N SER A 91 -2.53 1.43 -15.37
CA SER A 91 -1.56 0.41 -15.75
C SER A 91 -1.88 -0.94 -15.14
N GLN A 92 -2.29 -0.98 -13.86
CA GLN A 92 -2.69 -2.22 -13.20
C GLN A 92 -3.96 -2.82 -13.79
N PHE A 93 -5.00 -2.02 -14.06
CA PHE A 93 -6.26 -2.50 -14.63
C PHE A 93 -6.06 -3.21 -15.97
N LEU A 94 -5.13 -2.72 -16.80
CA LEU A 94 -4.74 -3.37 -18.06
C LEU A 94 -4.10 -4.76 -17.88
N THR A 95 -3.63 -5.09 -16.67
CA THR A 95 -3.03 -6.40 -16.35
C THR A 95 -3.99 -7.39 -15.69
N LEU A 96 -5.17 -6.94 -15.26
CA LEU A 96 -6.11 -7.76 -14.49
C LEU A 96 -7.00 -8.61 -15.41
N ASP A 97 -7.24 -9.86 -15.00
CA ASP A 97 -8.17 -10.75 -15.70
C ASP A 97 -9.65 -10.33 -15.51
N ASN A 98 -9.97 -9.73 -14.36
CA ASN A 98 -11.32 -9.26 -14.02
C ASN A 98 -11.30 -7.84 -13.41
N PRO A 99 -11.02 -6.80 -14.22
CA PRO A 99 -10.92 -5.41 -13.72
C PRO A 99 -12.25 -4.89 -13.14
N GLU A 100 -13.39 -5.39 -13.62
CA GLU A 100 -14.74 -4.94 -13.20
C GLU A 100 -15.01 -5.16 -11.71
N SER A 101 -14.56 -6.26 -11.11
CA SER A 101 -14.78 -6.49 -9.67
C SER A 101 -14.06 -5.46 -8.79
N TYR A 102 -12.92 -4.97 -9.25
CA TYR A 102 -12.14 -3.95 -8.54
C TYR A 102 -12.71 -2.56 -8.77
N ALA A 103 -13.14 -2.25 -10.00
CA ALA A 103 -13.84 -1.01 -10.30
C ALA A 103 -15.15 -0.88 -9.48
N ALA A 104 -15.90 -1.98 -9.32
CA ALA A 104 -17.15 -1.99 -8.57
C ALA A 104 -16.98 -1.71 -7.07
N ILE A 105 -15.91 -2.19 -6.41
CA ILE A 105 -15.68 -1.84 -5.00
C ILE A 105 -15.27 -0.38 -4.85
N LEU A 106 -14.47 0.14 -5.79
CA LEU A 106 -13.92 1.49 -5.74
C LEU A 106 -15.00 2.53 -6.04
N ILE A 107 -15.86 2.29 -7.03
CA ILE A 107 -16.94 3.22 -7.39
C ILE A 107 -18.01 3.33 -6.29
N ASN A 108 -18.24 2.27 -5.52
CA ASN A 108 -19.22 2.25 -4.43
C ASN A 108 -18.63 2.62 -3.06
N ALA A 109 -17.31 2.77 -2.94
CA ALA A 109 -16.66 3.22 -1.72
C ALA A 109 -17.00 4.70 -1.42
N SER A 110 -17.05 5.12 -0.16
CA SER A 110 -17.01 6.55 0.13
C SER A 110 -15.63 7.12 -0.24
N ILE A 111 -15.52 8.45 -0.38
CA ILE A 111 -14.22 9.10 -0.64
C ILE A 111 -13.17 8.75 0.43
N GLN A 112 -13.63 8.53 1.66
CA GLN A 112 -12.83 8.08 2.81
C GLN A 112 -12.04 6.78 2.59
N TYR A 113 -12.50 5.88 1.72
CA TYR A 113 -11.83 4.60 1.48
C TYR A 113 -11.19 4.49 0.09
N ALA A 114 -11.47 5.47 -0.76
CA ALA A 114 -11.25 5.32 -2.19
C ALA A 114 -9.76 5.33 -2.55
N ASP A 115 -8.97 6.14 -1.88
CA ASP A 115 -7.52 6.24 -2.06
C ASP A 115 -6.78 5.00 -1.54
N GLU A 116 -7.11 4.44 -0.37
CA GLU A 116 -6.48 3.20 0.09
C GLU A 116 -6.86 1.99 -0.77
N ILE A 117 -8.10 1.92 -1.25
CA ILE A 117 -8.53 0.87 -2.18
C ILE A 117 -7.78 1.03 -3.51
N ALA A 118 -7.75 2.24 -4.08
CA ALA A 118 -7.02 2.52 -5.32
C ALA A 118 -5.53 2.19 -5.20
N PHE A 119 -4.91 2.59 -4.08
CA PHE A 119 -3.51 2.27 -3.78
C PHE A 119 -3.31 0.75 -3.68
N SER A 120 -4.16 0.05 -2.92
CA SER A 120 -4.03 -1.40 -2.73
C SER A 120 -4.15 -2.18 -4.04
N ILE A 121 -5.00 -1.73 -4.96
CA ILE A 121 -5.10 -2.28 -6.32
C ILE A 121 -3.81 -1.98 -7.09
N ALA A 122 -3.44 -0.70 -7.20
CA ALA A 122 -2.37 -0.21 -8.07
C ALA A 122 -0.95 -0.63 -7.64
N CYS A 123 -0.76 -0.89 -6.34
CA CYS A 123 0.56 -1.10 -5.75
C CYS A 123 0.87 -2.56 -5.42
N CYS A 124 -0.05 -3.50 -5.64
CA CYS A 124 0.27 -4.93 -5.61
C CYS A 124 1.11 -5.34 -6.84
N PRO A 125 1.85 -6.47 -6.79
CA PRO A 125 2.54 -6.98 -7.97
C PRO A 125 1.57 -7.21 -9.14
N ALA A 126 2.00 -6.87 -10.36
CA ALA A 126 1.15 -6.96 -11.55
C ALA A 126 0.55 -8.36 -11.72
N GLY A 127 -0.77 -8.44 -11.93
CA GLY A 127 -1.52 -9.69 -12.04
C GLY A 127 -1.65 -10.54 -10.76
N ARG A 128 -1.21 -10.05 -9.60
CA ARG A 128 -1.30 -10.73 -8.29
C ARG A 128 -1.96 -9.85 -7.22
N VAL A 129 -3.09 -9.26 -7.58
CA VAL A 129 -3.88 -8.44 -6.66
C VAL A 129 -4.80 -9.37 -5.85
N PRO A 130 -4.92 -9.20 -4.52
CA PRO A 130 -5.89 -9.94 -3.71
C PRO A 130 -7.33 -9.79 -4.24
N PRO A 131 -8.25 -10.71 -3.91
CA PRO A 131 -9.66 -10.55 -4.23
C PRO A 131 -10.21 -9.18 -3.79
N ALA A 132 -11.02 -8.54 -4.64
CA ALA A 132 -11.58 -7.20 -4.39
C ALA A 132 -12.27 -7.09 -3.01
N VAL A 133 -13.02 -8.12 -2.61
CA VAL A 133 -13.72 -8.15 -1.31
C VAL A 133 -12.73 -8.06 -0.13
N LEU A 134 -11.56 -8.70 -0.23
CA LEU A 134 -10.54 -8.64 0.82
C LEU A 134 -9.81 -7.31 0.86
N LEU A 135 -9.65 -6.63 -0.29
CA LEU A 135 -9.10 -5.27 -0.31
C LEU A 135 -10.06 -4.29 0.36
N LYS A 136 -11.36 -4.44 0.10
CA LYS A 136 -12.39 -3.64 0.75
C LYS A 136 -12.37 -3.88 2.27
N GLU A 137 -12.40 -5.14 2.71
CA GLU A 137 -12.33 -5.49 4.13
C GLU A 137 -11.06 -4.96 4.80
N ASN A 138 -9.91 -5.06 4.12
CA ASN A 138 -8.63 -4.53 4.64
C ASN A 138 -8.71 -3.04 4.95
N VAL A 139 -9.36 -2.25 4.09
CA VAL A 139 -9.48 -0.80 4.25
C VAL A 139 -10.54 -0.43 5.28
N GLU A 140 -11.71 -1.07 5.26
CA GLU A 140 -12.75 -0.86 6.28
C GLU A 140 -12.19 -1.14 7.69
N ALA A 141 -11.43 -2.23 7.84
CA ALA A 141 -10.78 -2.58 9.10
C ALA A 141 -9.77 -1.52 9.59
N LEU A 142 -9.13 -0.74 8.72
CA LEU A 142 -8.23 0.34 9.17
C LEU A 142 -9.00 1.38 10.00
N TYR A 143 -10.14 1.84 9.46
CA TYR A 143 -10.97 2.86 10.09
C TYR A 143 -11.76 2.31 11.28
N ASP A 144 -12.14 1.02 11.25
CA ASP A 144 -12.73 0.37 12.41
C ASP A 144 -11.72 0.31 13.56
N HIS A 145 -10.46 -0.05 13.28
CA HIS A 145 -9.41 -0.12 14.31
C HIS A 145 -9.02 1.27 14.84
N ASP A 146 -9.01 2.29 13.98
CA ASP A 146 -8.74 3.68 14.34
C ASP A 146 -9.65 4.17 15.48
N GLN A 147 -10.94 3.80 15.45
CA GLN A 147 -11.90 4.13 16.50
C GLN A 147 -11.58 3.52 17.88
N TRP A 148 -10.76 2.46 17.91
CA TRP A 148 -10.40 1.73 19.13
C TRP A 148 -9.00 2.05 19.64
N ILE A 149 -8.15 2.67 18.82
CA ILE A 149 -6.75 2.94 19.13
C ILE A 149 -6.59 4.40 19.58
N ASN A 150 -6.06 4.62 20.79
CA ASN A 150 -5.96 5.98 21.33
C ASN A 150 -4.68 6.74 20.92
N TYR A 151 -3.65 6.02 20.45
CA TYR A 151 -2.34 6.59 20.13
C TYR A 151 -2.17 6.97 18.66
N ALA A 152 -3.16 6.66 17.82
CA ALA A 152 -3.12 6.88 16.38
C ALA A 152 -4.47 7.44 15.91
N ASP A 153 -4.44 8.33 14.92
CA ASP A 153 -5.62 8.92 14.28
C ASP A 153 -5.37 8.93 12.75
N ILE A 154 -6.21 8.26 11.95
CA ILE A 154 -6.19 8.37 10.49
C ILE A 154 -6.77 9.74 10.09
N ILE A 155 -6.09 10.45 9.18
CA ILE A 155 -6.46 11.80 8.74
C ILE A 155 -6.59 11.83 7.23
N ASP A 156 -7.78 12.21 6.78
CA ASP A 156 -8.12 12.39 5.36
C ASP A 156 -7.98 13.87 4.96
N TYR A 157 -7.32 14.12 3.83
CA TYR A 157 -7.18 15.43 3.21
C TYR A 157 -7.86 15.46 1.85
N ASP A 158 -8.82 16.37 1.67
CA ASP A 158 -9.46 16.64 0.38
C ASP A 158 -9.57 18.15 0.13
N GLY A 159 -8.92 18.61 -0.95
CA GLY A 159 -8.94 20.00 -1.40
C GLY A 159 -10.04 20.33 -2.41
N GLY A 160 -10.90 19.36 -2.78
CA GLY A 160 -11.96 19.54 -3.78
C GLY A 160 -11.47 19.59 -5.23
N ALA A 161 -10.23 19.16 -5.49
CA ALA A 161 -9.62 19.09 -6.82
C ALA A 161 -9.52 17.65 -7.36
N GLY A 162 -10.12 16.68 -6.66
CA GLY A 162 -10.01 15.26 -7.00
C GLY A 162 -8.62 14.66 -6.71
N ASP A 163 -7.82 15.28 -5.84
CA ASP A 163 -6.47 14.84 -5.46
C ASP A 163 -6.34 14.72 -3.94
N TYR A 164 -7.21 13.89 -3.36
CA TYR A 164 -7.27 13.62 -1.94
C TYR A 164 -6.28 12.51 -1.53
N PHE A 165 -5.91 12.49 -0.26
CA PHE A 165 -5.02 11.47 0.30
C PHE A 165 -5.21 11.37 1.81
N SER A 166 -4.76 10.25 2.37
CA SER A 166 -4.81 9.97 3.80
C SER A 166 -3.41 9.78 4.38
N THR A 167 -3.29 10.06 5.67
CA THR A 167 -2.11 9.76 6.47
C THR A 167 -2.52 9.38 7.88
N ILE A 168 -1.55 9.14 8.76
CA ILE A 168 -1.78 8.82 10.16
C ILE A 168 -0.98 9.76 11.06
N ARG A 169 -1.64 10.23 12.12
CA ARG A 169 -1.05 11.03 13.19
C ARG A 169 -0.93 10.17 14.43
N TYR A 170 0.21 10.26 15.12
CA TYR A 170 0.43 9.51 16.35
C TYR A 170 0.71 10.40 17.56
N ARG A 171 0.51 9.83 18.74
CA ARG A 171 0.96 10.34 20.04
C ARG A 171 2.20 9.57 20.50
N PHE A 172 3.23 10.30 20.93
CA PHE A 172 4.50 9.73 21.43
C PHE A 172 4.84 10.31 22.78
N LEU A 173 5.66 9.59 23.55
CA LEU A 173 6.19 10.06 24.83
C LEU A 173 7.68 10.38 24.68
N GLU A 174 8.03 11.63 24.40
CA GLU A 174 9.44 12.04 24.22
C GLU A 174 9.93 12.77 25.48
N ASN A 175 10.94 12.20 26.17
CA ASN A 175 11.47 12.73 27.43
C ASN A 175 10.38 12.99 28.50
N GLY A 176 9.38 12.10 28.58
CA GLY A 176 8.25 12.22 29.49
C GLY A 176 7.20 13.27 29.09
N THR A 177 7.27 13.80 27.87
CA THR A 177 6.32 14.78 27.34
C THR A 177 5.61 14.23 26.11
N GLU A 178 4.29 14.38 26.05
CA GLU A 178 3.49 13.99 24.88
C GLU A 178 3.87 14.86 23.65
N GLN A 179 4.05 14.21 22.51
CA GLN A 179 4.27 14.83 21.20
C GLN A 179 3.29 14.25 20.18
N HIS A 180 2.97 15.04 19.15
CA HIS A 180 2.20 14.58 17.99
C HIS A 180 3.04 14.67 16.73
N LEU A 181 2.95 13.65 15.87
CA LEU A 181 3.61 13.64 14.57
C LEU A 181 2.70 12.99 13.53
N GLU A 182 2.58 13.65 12.38
CA GLU A 182 1.99 13.08 11.17
C GLU A 182 3.07 12.40 10.33
N LEU A 183 2.77 11.22 9.82
CA LEU A 183 3.67 10.52 8.91
C LEU A 183 3.62 11.08 7.50
N PRO A 184 4.71 10.92 6.71
CA PRO A 184 4.61 11.01 5.26
C PRO A 184 3.59 9.98 4.76
N SER A 185 2.62 10.38 3.93
CA SER A 185 1.53 9.49 3.50
C SER A 185 2.06 8.24 2.77
N GLY A 186 3.18 8.34 2.05
CA GLY A 186 3.85 7.20 1.46
C GLY A 186 4.21 6.09 2.47
N ILE A 187 4.54 6.44 3.72
CA ILE A 187 4.80 5.46 4.78
C ILE A 187 3.49 4.80 5.24
N TYR A 188 2.42 5.59 5.40
CA TYR A 188 1.09 5.09 5.73
C TYR A 188 0.60 4.07 4.68
N TYR A 189 0.61 4.44 3.40
CA TYR A 189 0.13 3.54 2.34
C TYR A 189 0.96 2.26 2.22
N TRP A 190 2.30 2.35 2.20
CA TRP A 190 3.12 1.16 1.99
C TRP A 190 3.21 0.23 3.19
N TYR A 191 3.15 0.77 4.41
CA TYR A 191 3.54 0.02 5.61
C TYR A 191 2.46 -0.06 6.67
N VAL A 192 1.28 0.56 6.44
CA VAL A 192 0.05 0.34 7.22
C VAL A 192 -1.04 -0.24 6.32
N VAL A 193 -1.35 0.42 5.19
CA VAL A 193 -2.47 0.05 4.30
C VAL A 193 -2.19 -1.22 3.51
N HIS A 194 -1.02 -1.33 2.86
CA HIS A 194 -0.73 -2.38 1.90
C HIS A 194 -1.01 -3.79 2.46
N PRO A 195 -1.80 -4.63 1.76
CA PRO A 195 -2.32 -5.88 2.33
C PRO A 195 -1.25 -6.98 2.43
N SER A 196 -0.18 -6.90 1.62
CA SER A 196 0.95 -7.83 1.67
C SER A 196 1.98 -7.42 2.73
N ILE A 197 2.34 -8.38 3.58
CA ILE A 197 3.33 -8.32 4.65
C ILE A 197 4.70 -8.69 4.09
N THR A 198 4.81 -9.86 3.45
CA THR A 198 6.05 -10.41 2.87
C THR A 198 5.79 -11.08 1.51
N ASN A 199 5.92 -12.41 1.44
CA ASN A 199 5.82 -13.21 0.22
C ASN A 199 4.61 -14.16 0.20
N GLU A 200 3.68 -13.99 1.15
CA GLU A 200 2.46 -14.78 1.28
C GLU A 200 1.46 -14.49 0.16
N GLU A 201 0.65 -15.49 -0.17
CA GLU A 201 -0.55 -15.31 -0.99
C GLU A 201 -1.69 -14.93 -0.06
N ILE A 202 -2.27 -13.75 -0.27
CA ILE A 202 -3.29 -13.18 0.63
C ILE A 202 -4.62 -13.91 0.44
N ASP A 203 -5.15 -14.43 1.54
CA ASP A 203 -6.40 -15.18 1.60
C ASP A 203 -7.02 -15.03 3.00
N ALA A 204 -8.32 -15.34 3.10
CA ALA A 204 -9.09 -15.26 4.34
C ALA A 204 -9.34 -16.67 4.92
N VAL A 205 -8.27 -17.29 5.44
CA VAL A 205 -8.26 -18.71 5.89
C VAL A 205 -9.30 -18.99 6.99
N TYR A 206 -9.55 -18.03 7.88
CA TYR A 206 -10.47 -18.18 9.03
C TYR A 206 -11.62 -17.18 9.01
N GLY A 207 -12.10 -16.79 7.83
CA GLY A 207 -13.23 -15.86 7.70
C GLY A 207 -12.77 -14.46 7.31
N PRO A 208 -12.20 -13.66 8.23
CA PRO A 208 -11.63 -12.36 7.88
C PRO A 208 -10.18 -12.45 7.40
N LEU A 209 -9.70 -11.37 6.80
CA LEU A 209 -8.29 -11.10 6.54
C LEU A 209 -7.50 -11.08 7.86
N TRP A 210 -6.19 -11.36 7.78
CA TRP A 210 -5.28 -11.33 8.93
C TRP A 210 -5.41 -10.05 9.78
N ARG A 211 -5.71 -8.90 9.18
CA ARG A 211 -5.79 -7.62 9.90
C ARG A 211 -6.85 -7.68 10.99
N ASN A 212 -8.07 -7.98 10.59
CA ASN A 212 -9.21 -8.04 11.49
C ASN A 212 -9.16 -9.30 12.37
N TYR A 213 -8.71 -10.43 11.83
CA TYR A 213 -8.51 -11.66 12.62
C TYR A 213 -7.57 -11.42 13.81
N LEU A 214 -6.39 -10.85 13.61
CA LEU A 214 -5.43 -10.66 14.70
C LEU A 214 -5.91 -9.63 15.74
N PHE A 215 -6.74 -8.66 15.32
CA PHE A 215 -7.23 -7.61 16.20
C PHE A 215 -8.40 -8.08 17.07
N GLU A 216 -9.38 -8.77 16.46
CA GLU A 216 -10.64 -9.15 17.10
C GLU A 216 -10.68 -10.59 17.63
N HIS A 217 -9.68 -11.44 17.34
CA HIS A 217 -9.66 -12.85 17.77
C HIS A 217 -8.50 -13.23 18.68
N ASN A 218 -8.77 -14.17 19.59
CA ASN A 218 -7.79 -14.97 20.31
C ASN A 218 -8.34 -16.38 20.59
N ASP A 219 -7.45 -17.36 20.65
CA ASP A 219 -7.78 -18.67 21.23
C ASP A 219 -7.75 -18.59 22.76
N LEU A 220 -8.63 -19.32 23.44
CA LEU A 220 -8.70 -19.29 24.91
C LEU A 220 -7.35 -19.60 25.56
N GLY A 221 -6.94 -18.80 26.55
CA GLY A 221 -5.63 -18.92 27.19
C GLY A 221 -4.51 -18.10 26.53
N TYR A 222 -4.77 -17.51 25.37
CA TYR A 222 -3.88 -16.55 24.69
C TYR A 222 -4.49 -15.14 24.76
N PRO A 223 -3.68 -14.06 24.76
CA PRO A 223 -4.20 -12.70 24.91
C PRO A 223 -4.88 -12.18 23.63
N LEU A 224 -5.89 -11.33 23.78
CA LEU A 224 -6.52 -10.60 22.68
C LEU A 224 -5.77 -9.29 22.40
N LEU A 225 -5.47 -9.00 21.13
CA LEU A 225 -4.67 -7.84 20.75
C LEU A 225 -5.40 -6.52 21.07
N LYS A 226 -6.65 -6.39 20.62
CA LYS A 226 -7.49 -5.21 20.88
C LYS A 226 -7.62 -4.89 22.37
N GLU A 227 -7.81 -5.93 23.20
CA GLU A 227 -7.83 -5.79 24.66
C GLU A 227 -6.53 -5.18 25.18
N LYS A 228 -5.37 -5.67 24.72
CA LYS A 228 -4.05 -5.15 25.15
C LYS A 228 -3.79 -3.72 24.71
N LEU A 229 -4.37 -3.27 23.60
CA LEU A 229 -4.20 -1.92 23.08
C LEU A 229 -5.19 -0.91 23.66
N SER A 230 -6.34 -1.37 24.17
CA SER A 230 -7.45 -0.51 24.62
C SER A 230 -7.07 0.59 25.62
N THR A 231 -6.03 0.38 26.45
CA THR A 231 -5.56 1.34 27.45
C THR A 231 -4.30 2.12 27.06
N ILE A 232 -3.68 1.78 25.92
CA ILE A 232 -2.39 2.34 25.51
C ILE A 232 -2.58 3.70 24.85
N GLN A 233 -1.83 4.72 25.30
CA GLN A 233 -1.98 6.11 24.86
C GLN A 233 -0.86 6.59 23.93
N TYR A 234 0.27 5.88 23.88
CA TYR A 234 1.44 6.30 23.11
C TYR A 234 1.89 5.18 22.16
N LEU A 235 2.32 5.55 20.96
CA LEU A 235 2.92 4.62 20.01
C LEU A 235 4.26 4.11 20.55
N TRP A 236 5.15 5.03 20.92
CA TRP A 236 6.50 4.75 21.42
C TRP A 236 6.97 5.87 22.37
N ASP A 237 7.96 5.56 23.19
CA ASP A 237 8.57 6.45 24.20
C ASP A 237 9.99 6.92 23.83
N CYS A 238 10.41 6.64 22.60
CA CYS A 238 11.72 7.00 22.06
C CYS A 238 12.91 6.41 22.83
N GLU A 239 12.70 5.30 23.56
CA GLU A 239 13.76 4.59 24.27
C GLU A 239 14.16 3.29 23.55
N SER A 240 15.46 3.03 23.52
CA SER A 240 16.03 1.77 23.03
C SER A 240 16.29 0.82 24.21
N TYR A 241 15.81 -0.43 24.15
CA TYR A 241 15.89 -1.35 25.28
C TYR A 241 15.83 -2.83 24.89
N TYR A 242 16.19 -3.70 25.84
CA TYR A 242 16.04 -5.14 25.72
C TYR A 242 14.82 -5.62 26.50
N GLN A 243 14.01 -6.46 25.87
CA GLN A 243 12.87 -7.10 26.49
C GLN A 243 13.32 -8.38 27.20
N PRO A 244 13.03 -8.56 28.51
CA PRO A 244 13.43 -9.77 29.24
C PRO A 244 12.59 -11.00 28.85
N ALA A 245 13.04 -12.20 29.23
CA ALA A 245 12.26 -13.42 29.08
C ALA A 245 11.06 -13.47 30.06
N GLY A 246 9.96 -14.12 29.66
CA GLY A 246 8.83 -14.39 30.56
C GLY A 246 8.17 -13.12 31.10
N ARG A 247 8.02 -12.09 30.24
CA ARG A 247 7.52 -10.76 30.62
C ARG A 247 6.18 -10.82 31.36
N LEU A 248 6.05 -9.94 32.35
CA LEU A 248 4.81 -9.67 33.06
C LEU A 248 4.21 -8.37 32.51
N TRP A 249 2.92 -8.40 32.17
CA TRP A 249 2.22 -7.27 31.56
C TRP A 249 2.36 -5.99 32.38
N SER A 250 2.14 -6.08 33.70
CA SER A 250 2.19 -4.93 34.60
C SER A 250 3.56 -4.27 34.65
N VAL A 251 4.64 -5.06 34.53
CA VAL A 251 6.01 -4.54 34.57
C VAL A 251 6.37 -3.87 33.24
N CYS A 252 6.02 -4.51 32.14
CA CYS A 252 6.33 -4.01 30.80
C CYS A 252 5.65 -2.67 30.52
N ILE A 253 4.34 -2.56 30.81
CA ILE A 253 3.60 -1.33 30.54
C ILE A 253 3.90 -0.22 31.57
N ASP A 254 4.33 -0.55 32.79
CA ASP A 254 4.83 0.45 33.74
C ASP A 254 6.16 1.08 33.27
N GLN A 255 7.04 0.28 32.67
CA GLN A 255 8.32 0.75 32.13
C GLN A 255 8.17 1.46 30.80
N HIS A 256 7.42 0.86 29.89
CA HIS A 256 7.22 1.31 28.51
C HIS A 256 5.72 1.27 28.19
N PRO A 257 4.96 2.34 28.52
CA PRO A 257 3.50 2.40 28.32
C PRO A 257 3.13 2.66 26.84
N THR A 258 3.65 1.81 25.95
CA THR A 258 3.68 2.05 24.51
C THR A 258 3.05 0.91 23.72
N ALA A 259 2.58 1.21 22.51
CA ALA A 259 2.04 0.21 21.60
C ALA A 259 3.12 -0.79 21.17
N ILE A 260 4.35 -0.32 20.96
CA ILE A 260 5.48 -1.20 20.62
C ILE A 260 5.69 -2.28 21.70
N GLU A 261 5.70 -1.91 22.99
CA GLU A 261 5.85 -2.89 24.07
C GLU A 261 4.64 -3.82 24.17
N ALA A 262 3.43 -3.26 24.09
CA ALA A 262 2.18 -4.01 24.18
C ALA A 262 2.06 -5.09 23.08
N ILE A 263 2.38 -4.73 21.84
CA ILE A 263 2.36 -5.64 20.69
C ILE A 263 3.47 -6.68 20.83
N SER A 264 4.70 -6.28 21.20
CA SER A 264 5.78 -7.23 21.48
C SER A 264 5.39 -8.22 22.57
N TYR A 265 4.70 -7.79 23.64
CA TYR A 265 4.17 -8.68 24.68
C TYR A 265 3.16 -9.66 24.09
N TRP A 266 2.18 -9.15 23.35
CA TRP A 266 1.14 -9.96 22.72
C TRP A 266 1.74 -11.05 21.83
N ILE A 267 2.69 -10.71 20.95
CA ILE A 267 3.38 -11.69 20.07
C ILE A 267 4.03 -12.81 20.88
N GLY A 268 4.79 -12.47 21.92
CA GLY A 268 5.50 -13.45 22.75
C GLY A 268 4.55 -14.41 23.47
N LYS A 269 3.37 -13.93 23.86
CA LYS A 269 2.34 -14.76 24.52
C LYS A 269 1.47 -15.52 23.54
N THR A 270 1.26 -15.03 22.33
CA THR A 270 0.47 -15.70 21.27
C THR A 270 1.24 -16.80 20.57
N VAL A 271 2.57 -16.65 20.44
CA VAL A 271 3.47 -17.67 19.82
C VAL A 271 4.56 -18.10 20.82
N PRO A 272 4.19 -18.74 21.95
CA PRO A 272 5.15 -19.05 23.01
C PRO A 272 5.95 -20.34 22.76
N TYR A 273 5.67 -21.07 21.69
CA TYR A 273 6.32 -22.36 21.40
C TYR A 273 7.19 -22.30 20.14
N PRO A 274 8.30 -23.06 20.10
CA PRO A 274 9.12 -23.16 18.90
C PRO A 274 8.34 -23.87 17.80
N ALA A 275 8.62 -23.54 16.54
CA ALA A 275 7.92 -24.12 15.41
C ALA A 275 7.95 -25.66 15.42
N PHE A 276 6.80 -26.26 15.18
CA PHE A 276 6.61 -27.69 15.03
C PHE A 276 5.52 -27.90 13.96
N GLY A 277 5.60 -29.01 13.22
CA GLY A 277 4.58 -29.34 12.22
C GLY A 277 4.68 -28.49 10.97
N ASP A 278 3.54 -27.96 10.52
CA ASP A 278 3.44 -27.11 9.35
C ASP A 278 4.12 -25.75 9.58
N ARG A 279 4.51 -25.08 8.49
CA ARG A 279 5.26 -23.82 8.52
C ARG A 279 4.45 -22.74 7.79
N PRO A 280 3.37 -22.24 8.41
CA PRO A 280 2.42 -21.38 7.73
C PRO A 280 3.05 -20.03 7.34
N ALA A 281 2.60 -19.49 6.20
CA ALA A 281 2.98 -18.14 5.78
C ALA A 281 1.96 -17.08 6.21
N GLN A 282 0.71 -17.49 6.45
CA GLN A 282 -0.41 -16.62 6.79
C GLN A 282 -0.38 -16.27 8.29
N ALA A 283 -0.48 -14.99 8.63
CA ALA A 283 -0.32 -14.52 10.02
C ALA A 283 -1.44 -14.97 10.95
N ASN A 284 -2.68 -15.06 10.45
CA ASN A 284 -3.82 -15.63 11.18
C ASN A 284 -3.62 -17.13 11.48
N VAL A 285 -3.01 -17.89 10.58
CA VAL A 285 -2.66 -19.30 10.80
C VAL A 285 -1.57 -19.43 11.86
N ILE A 286 -0.51 -18.62 11.78
CA ILE A 286 0.56 -18.56 12.79
C ILE A 286 -0.03 -18.25 14.19
N ALA A 287 -0.95 -17.30 14.27
CA ALA A 287 -1.59 -16.91 15.52
C ALA A 287 -2.44 -18.03 16.13
N HIS A 288 -3.02 -18.91 15.31
CA HIS A 288 -3.84 -20.04 15.74
C HIS A 288 -3.02 -21.30 16.07
N GLU A 289 -1.89 -21.50 15.40
CA GLU A 289 -1.01 -22.65 15.66
C GLU A 289 -0.14 -22.45 16.93
N HIS A 290 -0.01 -21.21 17.41
CA HIS A 290 0.72 -20.83 18.63
C HIS A 290 2.20 -21.22 18.67
N ASN A 291 2.79 -21.52 17.51
CA ASN A 291 4.19 -21.93 17.41
C ASN A 291 4.88 -21.31 16.19
N GLY A 292 6.18 -21.03 16.32
CA GLY A 292 6.92 -20.34 15.28
C GLY A 292 8.42 -20.18 15.56
N TRP A 293 9.20 -19.95 14.51
CA TRP A 293 10.58 -19.44 14.60
C TRP A 293 10.63 -18.00 14.07
N CYS A 294 11.83 -17.47 13.82
CA CYS A 294 12.02 -16.09 13.35
C CYS A 294 11.14 -15.74 12.13
N GLY A 295 10.99 -16.67 11.16
CA GLY A 295 10.15 -16.48 9.98
C GLY A 295 8.67 -16.24 10.29
N GLU A 296 8.07 -17.06 11.15
CA GLU A 296 6.67 -16.91 11.56
C GLU A 296 6.50 -15.70 12.48
N LEU A 297 7.42 -15.50 13.43
CA LEU A 297 7.42 -14.37 14.35
C LEU A 297 7.50 -13.04 13.60
N GLN A 298 8.34 -12.93 12.58
CA GLN A 298 8.41 -11.73 11.75
C GLN A 298 7.05 -11.42 11.11
N LYS A 299 6.40 -12.41 10.50
CA LYS A 299 5.14 -12.21 9.77
C LYS A 299 4.00 -11.82 10.70
N ILE A 300 3.80 -12.56 11.79
CA ILE A 300 2.74 -12.22 12.76
C ILE A 300 3.04 -10.88 13.43
N ALA A 301 4.30 -10.52 13.64
CA ALA A 301 4.63 -9.27 14.30
C ALA A 301 4.42 -8.04 13.41
N ILE A 302 4.76 -8.13 12.12
CA ILE A 302 4.42 -7.08 11.15
C ILE A 302 2.90 -6.98 11.01
N ALA A 303 2.20 -8.12 10.90
CA ALA A 303 0.75 -8.16 10.81
C ALA A 303 0.08 -7.52 12.03
N ALA A 304 0.51 -7.87 13.25
CA ALA A 304 -0.01 -7.31 14.49
C ALA A 304 0.27 -5.80 14.59
N GLN A 305 1.48 -5.36 14.20
CA GLN A 305 1.79 -3.93 14.15
C GLN A 305 0.88 -3.20 13.16
N ARG A 306 0.74 -3.69 11.93
CA ARG A 306 -0.13 -3.05 10.93
C ARG A 306 -1.60 -3.08 11.31
N ALA A 307 -2.08 -4.17 11.93
CA ALA A 307 -3.44 -4.24 12.49
C ALA A 307 -3.63 -3.22 13.61
N ALA A 308 -2.60 -2.97 14.41
CA ALA A 308 -2.56 -1.93 15.42
C ALA A 308 -2.19 -0.54 14.85
N LEU A 309 -2.35 -0.33 13.54
CA LEU A 309 -2.01 0.92 12.85
C LEU A 309 -0.57 1.40 13.07
N VAL A 310 0.40 0.51 13.26
CA VAL A 310 1.83 0.83 13.37
C VAL A 310 2.53 0.50 12.04
N PRO A 311 3.27 1.44 11.42
CA PRO A 311 3.91 1.19 10.14
C PRO A 311 5.08 0.24 10.36
N SER A 312 5.03 -0.90 9.68
CA SER A 312 5.96 -2.00 9.93
C SER A 312 6.47 -2.61 8.64
N ILE A 313 7.75 -2.97 8.63
CA ILE A 313 8.43 -3.59 7.49
C ILE A 313 9.25 -4.79 7.95
N SER A 314 9.43 -5.75 7.06
CA SER A 314 10.24 -6.94 7.32
C SER A 314 11.72 -6.60 7.11
N ALA A 315 12.61 -6.99 8.02
CA ALA A 315 14.05 -6.96 7.82
C ALA A 315 14.62 -8.39 7.73
N SER A 316 15.49 -8.64 6.75
CA SER A 316 15.91 -9.99 6.39
C SER A 316 17.42 -10.11 6.22
N ASN A 317 18.04 -10.97 7.03
CA ASN A 317 19.41 -11.42 6.91
C ASN A 317 19.43 -12.89 6.46
N VAL A 318 18.95 -13.13 5.23
CA VAL A 318 18.73 -14.49 4.68
C VAL A 318 20.02 -15.30 4.56
N GLY A 319 21.17 -14.64 4.35
CA GLY A 319 22.46 -15.32 4.22
C GLY A 319 22.88 -16.09 5.48
N GLU A 320 22.50 -15.58 6.64
CA GLU A 320 22.85 -16.11 7.96
C GLU A 320 21.62 -16.51 8.79
N ASP A 321 20.51 -16.79 8.10
CA ASP A 321 19.29 -17.40 8.65
C ASP A 321 18.70 -16.61 9.85
N HIS A 322 18.40 -15.33 9.62
CA HIS A 322 17.64 -14.52 10.58
C HIS A 322 16.75 -13.51 9.89
N VAL A 323 15.63 -13.22 10.53
CA VAL A 323 14.65 -12.21 10.10
C VAL A 323 13.99 -11.60 11.33
N TRP A 324 13.60 -10.34 11.23
CA TRP A 324 12.91 -9.56 12.28
C TRP A 324 12.09 -8.46 11.61
N ARG A 325 11.53 -7.51 12.38
CA ARG A 325 10.77 -6.38 11.81
C ARG A 325 11.36 -5.05 12.23
N GLU A 326 10.94 -4.01 11.54
CA GLU A 326 11.22 -2.63 11.91
C GLU A 326 9.91 -1.84 11.94
N PHE A 327 9.80 -0.88 12.86
CA PHE A 327 8.70 0.09 12.90
C PHE A 327 9.21 1.49 12.54
N TYR A 328 8.33 2.35 12.06
CA TYR A 328 8.70 3.70 11.61
C TYR A 328 8.34 4.80 12.61
N GLU A 329 9.35 5.58 13.02
CA GLU A 329 9.23 6.85 13.77
C GLU A 329 10.38 7.77 13.34
N ARG A 330 10.13 8.80 12.50
CA ARG A 330 11.17 9.67 11.89
C ARG A 330 12.36 8.89 11.28
N GLY A 331 12.15 7.64 10.90
CA GLY A 331 13.18 6.66 10.57
C GLY A 331 12.74 5.25 10.95
N TRP A 332 13.41 4.24 10.43
CA TRP A 332 13.13 2.86 10.83
C TRP A 332 13.91 2.47 12.09
N HIS A 333 13.25 1.74 12.99
CA HIS A 333 13.80 1.24 14.25
C HIS A 333 13.67 -0.27 14.31
N GLU A 334 14.74 -0.95 14.73
CA GLU A 334 14.76 -2.40 14.93
C GLU A 334 13.73 -2.82 15.99
N ASN A 335 13.03 -3.92 15.75
CA ASN A 335 12.16 -4.52 16.76
C ASN A 335 12.03 -6.05 16.57
N ASP A 336 12.75 -6.82 17.39
CA ASP A 336 12.81 -8.28 17.30
C ASP A 336 12.17 -8.98 18.50
N ASN A 337 11.37 -10.01 18.24
CA ASN A 337 10.84 -10.92 19.24
C ASN A 337 11.59 -12.24 19.16
N TRP A 338 12.18 -12.69 20.26
CA TRP A 338 12.91 -13.96 20.30
C TRP A 338 11.99 -15.12 20.62
N TRP A 339 12.45 -16.31 20.24
CA TRP A 339 11.67 -17.54 20.28
C TRP A 339 11.15 -17.83 21.68
N SER A 340 9.94 -18.38 21.77
CA SER A 340 9.38 -18.91 23.00
C SER A 340 9.37 -17.94 24.18
N ASP A 341 8.99 -16.69 23.92
CA ASP A 341 8.91 -15.61 24.91
C ASP A 341 10.22 -15.42 25.72
N THR A 342 11.36 -15.66 25.07
CA THR A 342 12.70 -15.53 25.71
C THR A 342 13.21 -14.09 25.73
N GLY A 343 12.43 -13.14 25.24
CA GLY A 343 12.76 -11.72 25.22
C GLY A 343 12.72 -11.13 23.83
N GLY A 344 13.47 -10.05 23.64
CA GLY A 344 13.50 -9.30 22.39
C GLY A 344 14.32 -8.03 22.51
N ALA A 345 14.25 -7.21 21.48
CA ALA A 345 14.93 -5.93 21.41
C ALA A 345 14.04 -4.86 20.74
N VAL A 346 14.25 -3.63 21.18
CA VAL A 346 13.63 -2.43 20.60
C VAL A 346 14.76 -1.42 20.37
N ASP A 347 14.99 -1.08 19.11
CA ASP A 347 15.99 -0.14 18.63
C ASP A 347 17.43 -0.51 19.05
N GLN A 348 17.79 -1.79 18.99
CA GLN A 348 19.14 -2.30 19.30
C GLN A 348 19.76 -3.03 18.11
N PRO A 349 20.05 -2.34 16.98
CA PRO A 349 20.56 -2.98 15.77
C PRO A 349 21.89 -3.74 15.97
N ASP A 350 22.70 -3.33 16.95
CA ASP A 350 23.96 -3.97 17.29
C ASP A 350 23.81 -5.39 17.88
N VAL A 351 22.60 -5.77 18.29
CA VAL A 351 22.34 -7.05 18.96
C VAL A 351 22.79 -8.25 18.14
N TYR A 352 22.72 -8.19 16.80
CA TYR A 352 23.05 -9.32 15.96
C TYR A 352 24.56 -9.45 15.72
N ALA A 353 25.18 -8.43 15.12
CA ALA A 353 26.60 -8.46 14.77
C ALA A 353 27.50 -8.45 16.01
N TYR A 354 27.15 -7.60 16.98
CA TYR A 354 28.03 -7.25 18.10
C TYR A 354 27.55 -7.86 19.42
N GLY A 355 26.24 -8.03 19.60
CA GLY A 355 25.67 -8.78 20.72
C GLY A 355 25.86 -10.29 20.58
N TRP A 356 25.30 -10.88 19.52
CA TRP A 356 25.34 -12.32 19.25
C TRP A 356 26.63 -12.77 18.56
N GLY A 357 27.42 -11.84 18.02
CA GLY A 357 28.64 -12.16 17.27
C GLY A 357 28.36 -12.75 15.88
N LYS A 358 27.20 -12.46 15.28
CA LYS A 358 26.87 -12.94 13.93
C LYS A 358 27.77 -12.27 12.90
N ASN A 359 28.41 -13.07 12.05
CA ASN A 359 29.15 -12.57 10.90
C ASN A 359 28.19 -12.38 9.71
N MET A 360 27.51 -11.23 9.66
CA MET A 360 26.43 -10.97 8.71
C MET A 360 26.93 -10.50 7.34
N SER A 361 26.22 -10.90 6.29
CA SER A 361 26.52 -10.55 4.89
C SER A 361 25.82 -9.27 4.44
N ALA A 362 24.49 -9.30 4.35
CA ALA A 362 23.67 -8.16 3.96
C ALA A 362 22.30 -8.26 4.63
N ILE A 363 21.66 -7.10 4.77
CA ILE A 363 20.31 -6.96 5.28
C ILE A 363 19.50 -6.18 4.25
N TYR A 364 18.33 -6.70 3.93
CA TYR A 364 17.35 -5.97 3.13
C TYR A 364 15.99 -6.00 3.81
N GLN A 365 15.19 -4.98 3.52
CA GLN A 365 13.80 -4.92 3.90
C GLN A 365 12.91 -5.26 2.70
N TRP A 366 11.70 -5.74 2.97
CA TRP A 366 10.74 -6.16 1.93
C TRP A 366 9.57 -5.20 1.84
N ARG A 367 9.26 -4.73 0.63
CA ARG A 367 8.06 -3.94 0.35
C ARG A 367 6.98 -4.83 -0.27
N GLY A 368 5.71 -4.47 -0.05
CA GLY A 368 4.56 -5.29 -0.43
C GLY A 368 4.42 -5.60 -1.93
N ASP A 369 5.07 -4.83 -2.80
CA ASP A 369 5.12 -5.09 -4.25
C ASP A 369 6.24 -6.04 -4.69
N GLY A 370 6.97 -6.61 -3.73
CA GLY A 370 8.07 -7.53 -3.98
C GLY A 370 9.43 -6.86 -4.16
N THR A 371 9.48 -5.53 -4.03
CA THR A 371 10.74 -4.79 -4.06
C THR A 371 11.49 -4.94 -2.75
N ILE A 372 12.82 -4.78 -2.80
CA ILE A 372 13.65 -4.80 -1.60
C ILE A 372 14.40 -3.48 -1.43
N ILE A 373 14.57 -3.06 -0.18
CA ILE A 373 15.32 -1.87 0.23
C ILE A 373 16.53 -2.36 1.01
N HIS A 374 17.74 -1.92 0.66
CA HIS A 374 18.93 -2.37 1.38
C HIS A 374 19.09 -1.60 2.68
N ASP A 375 19.30 -2.31 3.80
CA ASP A 375 19.45 -1.70 5.14
C ASP A 375 20.65 -2.25 5.93
N THR A 376 21.61 -2.89 5.24
CA THR A 376 22.87 -3.38 5.86
C THR A 376 23.56 -2.32 6.72
N ALA A 377 23.46 -1.05 6.33
CA ALA A 377 24.19 0.03 6.97
C ALA A 377 23.73 0.33 8.41
N ARG A 378 22.52 -0.09 8.78
CA ARG A 378 21.99 0.04 10.14
C ARG A 378 22.59 -0.97 11.11
N TYR A 379 22.91 -2.17 10.64
CA TYR A 379 23.19 -3.35 11.48
C TYR A 379 24.66 -3.78 11.52
N ILE A 380 25.49 -3.26 10.63
CA ILE A 380 26.93 -3.56 10.58
C ILE A 380 27.63 -2.22 10.51
N HIS A 381 28.57 -1.87 11.38
CA HIS A 381 29.25 -0.56 11.34
C HIS A 381 30.10 -0.34 10.09
N GLU A 382 30.39 0.92 9.77
CA GLU A 382 31.16 1.33 8.59
C GLU A 382 32.52 0.61 8.49
N GLU A 383 33.23 0.42 9.61
CA GLU A 383 34.51 -0.30 9.64
C GLU A 383 34.40 -1.80 9.36
N ASP A 384 33.20 -2.38 9.47
CA ASP A 384 32.89 -3.80 9.26
C ASP A 384 32.15 -4.08 7.95
N ARG A 385 31.88 -3.04 7.15
CA ARG A 385 31.30 -3.14 5.81
C ARG A 385 32.31 -2.87 4.71
N ILE A 386 31.96 -3.27 3.50
CA ILE A 386 32.62 -2.92 2.24
C ILE A 386 31.56 -2.51 1.22
N THR A 387 31.95 -1.61 0.31
CA THR A 387 31.11 -1.23 -0.84
C THR A 387 31.55 -2.02 -2.07
N VAL A 388 30.61 -2.69 -2.73
CA VAL A 388 30.85 -3.43 -3.98
C VAL A 388 29.98 -2.88 -5.10
N ASP A 389 30.63 -2.22 -6.06
CA ASP A 389 29.98 -1.60 -7.22
C ASP A 389 30.08 -2.48 -8.46
N PHE A 390 29.02 -2.52 -9.23
CA PHE A 390 28.99 -3.12 -10.57
C PHE A 390 28.65 -2.06 -11.60
N ARG A 391 29.44 -2.02 -12.67
CA ARG A 391 29.09 -1.31 -13.90
C ARG A 391 28.93 -2.32 -15.03
N VAL A 392 27.71 -2.43 -15.57
CA VAL A 392 27.37 -3.31 -16.68
C VAL A 392 27.21 -2.48 -17.95
N ILE A 393 27.97 -2.85 -18.98
CA ILE A 393 27.98 -2.21 -20.29
C ILE A 393 27.95 -3.25 -21.41
N ASP A 394 27.51 -2.84 -22.58
CA ASP A 394 27.56 -3.66 -23.79
C ASP A 394 28.90 -3.53 -24.55
N LEU A 395 28.99 -4.17 -25.72
CA LEU A 395 30.19 -4.11 -26.58
C LEU A 395 30.42 -2.73 -27.21
N PHE A 396 29.39 -1.89 -27.31
CA PHE A 396 29.48 -0.50 -27.76
C PHE A 396 29.82 0.47 -26.63
N ARG A 397 30.02 -0.04 -25.40
CA ARG A 397 30.24 0.73 -24.16
C ARG A 397 29.02 1.54 -23.72
N GLN A 398 27.83 1.19 -24.19
CA GLN A 398 26.59 1.75 -23.67
C GLN A 398 26.24 1.06 -22.35
N PRO A 399 25.67 1.80 -21.38
CA PRO A 399 25.07 1.22 -20.18
C PRO A 399 24.05 0.13 -20.50
N ILE A 400 23.94 -0.84 -19.59
CA ILE A 400 22.86 -1.83 -19.59
C ILE A 400 22.14 -1.72 -18.25
N ASP A 401 20.91 -1.25 -18.29
CA ASP A 401 19.99 -1.18 -17.16
C ASP A 401 19.16 -2.46 -17.01
N GLY A 402 18.66 -2.73 -15.81
CA GLY A 402 17.87 -3.91 -15.49
C GLY A 402 18.66 -5.24 -15.47
N ALA A 403 19.99 -5.22 -15.65
CA ALA A 403 20.83 -6.38 -15.35
C ALA A 403 20.80 -6.66 -13.85
N ARG A 404 20.43 -7.88 -13.47
CA ARG A 404 20.30 -8.35 -12.09
C ARG A 404 21.63 -8.85 -11.57
N VAL A 405 22.07 -8.34 -10.42
CA VAL A 405 23.23 -8.84 -9.68
C VAL A 405 22.73 -9.51 -8.41
N VAL A 406 22.87 -10.84 -8.34
CA VAL A 406 22.55 -11.62 -7.15
C VAL A 406 23.82 -11.85 -6.36
N VAL A 407 23.79 -11.49 -5.07
CA VAL A 407 24.90 -11.68 -4.14
C VAL A 407 24.69 -13.00 -3.42
N LEU A 408 25.72 -13.84 -3.46
CA LEU A 408 25.73 -15.16 -2.86
C LEU A 408 26.84 -15.28 -1.83
N VAL A 409 26.54 -15.91 -0.70
CA VAL A 409 27.46 -16.20 0.39
C VAL A 409 27.43 -17.69 0.71
N LYS A 410 28.49 -18.20 1.35
CA LYS A 410 28.47 -19.56 1.90
C LYS A 410 27.67 -19.56 3.20
N GLY A 411 26.57 -20.30 3.22
CA GLY A 411 25.65 -20.36 4.37
C GLY A 411 24.91 -21.69 4.46
N LEU A 412 24.10 -21.83 5.50
CA LEU A 412 23.15 -22.93 5.62
C LEU A 412 22.03 -22.73 4.60
N LYS A 413 21.59 -23.82 3.96
CA LYS A 413 20.47 -23.80 3.03
C LYS A 413 19.59 -25.00 3.27
N ASP A 414 18.32 -24.72 3.58
CA ASP A 414 17.27 -25.73 3.54
C ASP A 414 17.02 -26.16 2.08
N ILE A 415 17.16 -27.45 1.83
CA ILE A 415 16.96 -28.10 0.54
C ILE A 415 15.77 -29.07 0.55
N THR A 416 14.97 -29.09 1.60
CA THR A 416 13.79 -29.96 1.77
C THR A 416 12.83 -29.83 0.61
N TYR A 417 12.49 -28.59 0.22
CA TYR A 417 11.64 -28.34 -0.96
C TYR A 417 12.23 -28.94 -2.24
N TYR A 418 13.54 -28.76 -2.49
CA TYR A 418 14.18 -29.29 -3.69
C TYR A 418 14.27 -30.83 -3.67
N LYS A 419 14.51 -31.41 -2.49
CA LYS A 419 14.50 -32.85 -2.26
C LYS A 419 13.12 -33.43 -2.59
N ASN A 420 12.05 -32.82 -2.09
CA ASN A 420 10.67 -33.24 -2.37
C ASN A 420 10.31 -33.05 -3.86
N LEU A 421 10.64 -31.92 -4.46
CA LEU A 421 10.38 -31.66 -5.88
C LEU A 421 11.12 -32.65 -6.80
N ILE A 422 12.37 -33.00 -6.48
CA ILE A 422 13.13 -34.03 -7.19
C ILE A 422 12.46 -35.39 -7.02
N TRP A 423 12.02 -35.72 -5.81
CA TRP A 423 11.32 -36.96 -5.51
C TRP A 423 10.02 -37.08 -6.31
N GLU A 424 9.16 -36.07 -6.30
CA GLU A 424 7.90 -36.04 -7.05
C GLU A 424 8.12 -36.26 -8.56
N LYS A 425 9.17 -35.64 -9.13
CA LYS A 425 9.51 -35.86 -10.54
C LYS A 425 9.98 -37.29 -10.81
N ILE A 426 10.81 -37.84 -9.93
CA ILE A 426 11.30 -39.23 -10.03
C ILE A 426 10.11 -40.20 -9.90
N GLN A 427 9.20 -39.95 -8.96
CA GLN A 427 7.98 -40.73 -8.74
C GLN A 427 7.03 -40.64 -9.94
N SER A 428 6.78 -39.44 -10.47
CA SER A 428 5.96 -39.22 -11.66
C SER A 428 6.49 -39.96 -12.90
N ILE A 429 7.82 -39.99 -13.09
CA ILE A 429 8.46 -40.78 -14.17
C ILE A 429 8.25 -42.28 -13.94
N TRP A 430 8.40 -42.73 -12.70
CA TRP A 430 8.18 -44.13 -12.33
C TRP A 430 6.72 -44.57 -12.55
N ASP A 431 5.76 -43.75 -12.14
CA ASP A 431 4.33 -44.04 -12.28
C ASP A 431 3.90 -44.11 -13.75
N ARG A 432 4.48 -43.27 -14.60
CA ARG A 432 4.26 -43.28 -16.07
C ARG A 432 4.94 -44.43 -16.81
N LEU A 433 5.82 -45.20 -16.15
CA LEU A 433 6.53 -46.30 -16.77
C LEU A 433 5.58 -47.51 -16.98
N PRO A 434 5.49 -48.09 -18.19
CA PRO A 434 4.70 -49.31 -18.43
C PRO A 434 5.07 -50.47 -17.50
N GLU A 435 4.08 -51.24 -17.03
CA GLU A 435 4.29 -52.34 -16.05
C GLU A 435 5.29 -53.41 -16.50
N PHE A 436 5.40 -53.68 -17.81
CA PHE A 436 6.39 -54.63 -18.33
C PHE A 436 7.85 -54.14 -18.20
N LEU A 437 8.07 -52.83 -18.01
CA LEU A 437 9.38 -52.24 -17.73
C LEU A 437 9.69 -52.18 -16.23
N LYS A 438 8.69 -52.24 -15.35
CA LYS A 438 8.86 -52.26 -13.87
C LYS A 438 9.27 -53.65 -13.37
N GLY A 439 10.30 -54.24 -13.98
CA GLY A 439 10.88 -55.51 -13.53
C GLY A 439 11.70 -55.37 -12.25
N ARG A 440 12.03 -56.51 -11.60
CA ARG A 440 12.78 -56.60 -10.32
C ARG A 440 13.99 -55.67 -10.21
N PHE A 441 14.76 -55.51 -11.29
CA PHE A 441 15.96 -54.67 -11.29
C PHE A 441 15.64 -53.18 -11.19
N LEU A 442 14.67 -52.71 -11.98
CA LEU A 442 14.26 -51.30 -11.99
C LEU A 442 13.54 -50.93 -10.68
N THR A 443 12.74 -51.83 -10.12
CA THR A 443 12.10 -51.62 -8.80
C THR A 443 13.14 -51.53 -7.68
N ALA A 444 14.15 -52.39 -7.69
CA ALA A 444 15.25 -52.33 -6.72
C ALA A 444 16.12 -51.07 -6.91
N LEU A 445 16.30 -50.60 -8.14
CA LEU A 445 17.00 -49.35 -8.41
C LEU A 445 16.20 -48.14 -7.92
N PHE A 446 14.89 -48.10 -8.16
CA PHE A 446 13.99 -47.05 -7.69
C PHE A 446 13.98 -46.96 -6.16
N GLY A 447 13.82 -48.09 -5.45
CA GLY A 447 13.88 -48.11 -3.98
C GLY A 447 15.25 -47.69 -3.41
N ARG A 448 16.36 -47.96 -4.11
CA ARG A 448 17.67 -47.41 -3.70
C ARG A 448 17.80 -45.91 -3.92
N VAL A 449 17.15 -45.38 -4.95
CA VAL A 449 17.12 -43.93 -5.21
C VAL A 449 16.28 -43.23 -4.14
N GLU A 450 15.13 -43.82 -3.76
CA GLU A 450 14.31 -43.40 -2.63
C GLU A 450 15.11 -43.32 -1.33
N GLU A 451 15.72 -44.45 -0.93
CA GLU A 451 16.53 -44.52 0.29
C GLU A 451 17.65 -43.48 0.30
N ARG A 452 18.36 -43.31 -0.83
CA ARG A 452 19.45 -42.32 -0.93
C ARG A 452 18.95 -40.89 -0.86
N LEU A 453 17.81 -40.58 -1.47
CA LEU A 453 17.26 -39.23 -1.44
C LEU A 453 16.76 -38.88 -0.04
N HIS A 454 16.15 -39.84 0.67
CA HIS A 454 15.72 -39.68 2.07
C HIS A 454 16.91 -39.49 3.02
N GLN A 455 18.09 -40.07 2.72
CA GLN A 455 19.33 -39.89 3.48
C GLN A 455 20.02 -38.54 3.26
N VAL A 456 19.62 -37.76 2.25
CA VAL A 456 20.14 -36.40 2.06
C VAL A 456 19.62 -35.52 3.21
N PRO A 457 20.51 -34.84 3.96
CA PRO A 457 20.09 -33.96 5.04
C PRO A 457 19.27 -32.80 4.48
N ASP A 458 18.27 -32.38 5.25
CA ASP A 458 17.33 -31.33 4.87
C ASP A 458 18.02 -29.95 4.80
N VAL A 459 19.10 -29.76 5.56
CA VAL A 459 19.93 -28.56 5.51
C VAL A 459 21.36 -28.92 5.09
N ILE A 460 21.88 -28.23 4.08
CA ILE A 460 23.28 -28.36 3.63
C ILE A 460 24.03 -27.04 3.76
N ASN A 461 25.34 -27.13 4.00
CA ASN A 461 26.22 -25.96 3.91
C ASN A 461 26.60 -25.75 2.44
N GLY A 462 26.07 -24.67 1.84
CA GLY A 462 26.15 -24.40 0.41
C GLY A 462 26.24 -22.91 0.09
N VAL A 463 26.06 -22.57 -1.18
CA VAL A 463 25.96 -21.17 -1.62
C VAL A 463 24.49 -20.75 -1.51
N THR A 464 24.22 -19.75 -0.67
CA THR A 464 22.89 -19.18 -0.46
C THR A 464 22.86 -17.74 -0.94
N ILE A 465 21.65 -17.21 -1.17
CA ILE A 465 21.44 -15.83 -1.57
C ILE A 465 21.38 -14.98 -0.32
N THR A 466 22.06 -13.84 -0.35
CA THR A 466 21.98 -12.85 0.73
C THR A 466 21.20 -11.61 0.32
N THR A 467 21.42 -11.09 -0.89
CA THR A 467 20.67 -9.96 -1.45
C THR A 467 20.77 -9.94 -2.98
N TRP A 468 20.03 -9.05 -3.64
CA TRP A 468 20.18 -8.76 -5.06
C TRP A 468 19.81 -7.31 -5.36
N ASN A 469 20.31 -6.81 -6.48
CA ASN A 469 19.93 -5.49 -6.98
C ASN A 469 19.96 -5.50 -8.51
N TYR A 470 19.42 -4.45 -9.11
CA TYR A 470 19.39 -4.26 -10.55
C TYR A 470 20.14 -3.00 -10.91
N THR A 471 20.75 -3.02 -12.09
CA THR A 471 21.45 -1.86 -12.62
C THR A 471 20.46 -0.76 -13.03
N ASN A 472 20.78 0.49 -12.67
CA ASN A 472 20.03 1.66 -13.09
C ASN A 472 20.30 2.03 -14.57
N SER A 473 19.73 3.13 -15.06
CA SER A 473 19.93 3.64 -16.43
C SER A 473 21.40 3.78 -16.85
N ASN A 474 22.29 4.08 -15.89
CA ASN A 474 23.73 4.22 -16.13
C ASN A 474 24.51 2.90 -16.05
N GLY A 475 23.80 1.79 -15.89
CA GLY A 475 24.35 0.45 -15.80
C GLY A 475 25.00 0.17 -14.46
N TRP A 476 24.67 0.92 -13.40
CA TRP A 476 25.26 0.79 -12.08
C TRP A 476 24.34 0.14 -11.08
N CYS A 477 24.90 -0.72 -10.23
CA CYS A 477 24.29 -1.11 -8.96
C CYS A 477 25.39 -1.27 -7.89
N SER A 478 25.04 -0.99 -6.63
CA SER A 478 25.97 -1.04 -5.50
C SER A 478 25.39 -1.89 -4.36
N PHE A 479 26.28 -2.41 -3.53
CA PHE A 479 25.96 -3.22 -2.36
C PHE A 479 26.86 -2.84 -1.19
N GLU A 480 26.25 -2.62 -0.03
CA GLU A 480 26.91 -2.59 1.28
C GLU A 480 26.90 -4.02 1.85
N LEU A 481 28.08 -4.62 2.04
CA LEU A 481 28.25 -6.01 2.45
C LEU A 481 29.21 -6.14 3.63
N GLY A 482 29.03 -7.15 4.48
CA GLY A 482 29.95 -7.44 5.58
C GLY A 482 31.35 -7.82 5.08
N LYS A 483 32.40 -7.26 5.68
CA LYS A 483 33.79 -7.37 5.19
C LYS A 483 34.43 -8.75 5.33
N ASN A 484 33.94 -9.57 6.26
CA ASN A 484 34.59 -10.80 6.74
C ASN A 484 34.11 -12.07 6.01
N LEU A 485 33.48 -11.93 4.84
CA LEU A 485 32.88 -13.03 4.09
C LEU A 485 33.43 -13.10 2.66
N ASP A 486 33.30 -14.29 2.07
CA ASP A 486 33.61 -14.55 0.67
C ASP A 486 32.31 -14.50 -0.15
N TYR A 487 32.28 -13.66 -1.18
CA TYR A 487 31.11 -13.44 -2.01
C TYR A 487 31.27 -14.01 -3.41
N VAL A 488 30.18 -14.56 -3.93
CA VAL A 488 30.01 -14.90 -5.35
C VAL A 488 28.87 -14.06 -5.89
N PHE A 489 29.09 -13.39 -7.01
CA PHE A 489 28.11 -12.54 -7.66
C PHE A 489 27.67 -13.20 -8.95
N LEU A 490 26.37 -13.41 -9.10
CA LEU A 490 25.73 -13.87 -10.33
C LEU A 490 25.09 -12.67 -11.02
N ILE A 491 25.70 -12.24 -12.13
CA ILE A 491 25.21 -11.16 -12.97
C ILE A 491 24.41 -11.77 -14.12
N GLN A 492 23.16 -11.37 -14.26
CA GLN A 492 22.22 -11.89 -15.25
C GLN A 492 21.55 -10.76 -16.01
N GLU A 493 21.35 -10.95 -17.31
CA GLU A 493 20.64 -10.01 -18.16
C GLU A 493 19.83 -10.77 -19.21
N GLY A 494 18.63 -10.25 -19.51
CA GLY A 494 17.71 -10.77 -20.52
C GLY A 494 16.93 -12.00 -20.09
N ASN A 495 15.60 -11.99 -20.28
CA ASN A 495 14.69 -13.08 -19.90
C ASN A 495 14.91 -13.59 -18.47
N LEU A 496 14.98 -12.67 -17.51
CA LEU A 496 15.15 -13.00 -16.11
C LEU A 496 13.98 -13.87 -15.64
N LYS A 497 14.29 -15.09 -15.23
CA LYS A 497 13.34 -16.02 -14.59
C LYS A 497 13.77 -16.27 -13.16
N LYS A 498 13.14 -17.26 -12.50
CA LYS A 498 13.58 -17.79 -11.19
C LYS A 498 15.11 -17.86 -11.14
N PRO A 499 15.73 -17.50 -10.01
CA PRO A 499 17.14 -17.14 -9.90
C PRO A 499 18.15 -18.15 -10.44
N TRP A 500 17.76 -19.42 -10.46
CA TRP A 500 18.62 -20.52 -10.91
C TRP A 500 18.51 -20.83 -12.40
N GLN A 501 17.55 -20.22 -13.09
CA GLN A 501 17.41 -20.34 -14.53
C GLN A 501 18.40 -19.40 -15.23
N LEU A 502 19.07 -19.90 -16.26
CA LEU A 502 19.98 -19.10 -17.06
C LEU A 502 19.20 -18.03 -17.82
N ALA A 503 19.64 -16.79 -17.65
CA ALA A 503 19.23 -15.64 -18.45
C ALA A 503 19.91 -15.66 -19.83
N ARG A 504 19.63 -14.68 -20.69
CA ARG A 504 20.31 -14.53 -22.00
C ARG A 504 21.82 -14.40 -21.81
N HIS A 505 22.24 -13.59 -20.84
CA HIS A 505 23.62 -13.45 -20.41
C HIS A 505 23.76 -13.82 -18.94
N ASN A 506 24.83 -14.57 -18.60
CA ASN A 506 25.13 -14.93 -17.22
C ASN A 506 26.65 -14.82 -17.02
N THR A 507 27.07 -14.11 -15.99
CA THR A 507 28.48 -13.94 -15.63
C THR A 507 28.65 -14.13 -14.13
N LEU A 508 29.75 -14.76 -13.73
CA LEU A 508 30.12 -14.89 -12.33
C LEU A 508 31.31 -13.99 -11.98
N ARG A 509 31.27 -13.38 -10.80
CA ARG A 509 32.43 -12.75 -10.15
C ARG A 509 32.57 -13.32 -8.75
N ARG A 510 33.78 -13.24 -8.22
CA ARG A 510 34.08 -13.65 -6.85
C ARG A 510 34.89 -12.55 -6.19
N LEU A 511 34.57 -12.28 -4.93
CA LEU A 511 35.37 -11.48 -4.03
C LEU A 511 35.75 -12.36 -2.86
N LYS A 512 37.05 -12.51 -2.62
CA LYS A 512 37.55 -13.11 -1.37
C LYS A 512 37.85 -11.96 -0.41
N THR A 513 37.43 -12.10 0.85
CA THR A 513 37.79 -11.28 2.04
C THR A 513 38.35 -9.86 1.81
N GLY A 514 37.67 -8.87 2.39
CA GLY A 514 37.39 -7.54 1.82
C GLY A 514 38.51 -6.53 1.52
N VAL A 515 38.19 -5.72 0.51
CA VAL A 515 38.30 -4.25 0.40
C VAL A 515 37.18 -3.82 -0.56
N ASP A 516 36.83 -2.53 -0.58
CA ASP A 516 35.90 -1.99 -1.58
C ASP A 516 36.30 -2.41 -2.99
N LYS A 517 35.29 -2.74 -3.81
CA LYS A 517 35.55 -3.31 -5.13
C LYS A 517 34.55 -2.85 -6.16
N GLN A 518 35.08 -2.30 -7.24
CA GLN A 518 34.34 -2.08 -8.47
C GLN A 518 34.59 -3.18 -9.49
N PHE A 519 33.52 -3.78 -10.01
CA PHE A 519 33.53 -4.71 -11.14
C PHE A 519 32.98 -4.03 -12.40
N MET A 520 33.78 -4.08 -13.47
CA MET A 520 33.31 -3.72 -14.82
C MET A 520 32.95 -4.98 -15.58
N ILE A 521 31.69 -5.07 -16.02
CA ILE A 521 31.12 -6.21 -16.73
C ILE A 521 30.78 -5.76 -18.14
N VAL A 522 31.39 -6.42 -19.14
CA VAL A 522 31.05 -6.23 -20.55
C VAL A 522 30.22 -7.43 -20.99
N LEU A 523 28.97 -7.21 -21.39
CA LEU A 523 28.13 -8.23 -22.00
C LEU A 523 28.34 -8.25 -23.52
N LEU A 524 28.35 -9.45 -24.10
CA LEU A 524 28.50 -9.65 -25.55
C LEU A 524 27.17 -9.38 -26.28
N ASP A 525 26.60 -8.21 -26.04
CA ASP A 525 25.37 -7.78 -26.70
C ASP A 525 25.66 -6.74 -27.78
N VAL A 526 25.05 -6.95 -28.94
CA VAL A 526 25.17 -6.11 -30.14
C VAL A 526 23.81 -5.75 -30.74
N SER A 527 22.70 -6.07 -30.06
CA SER A 527 21.36 -5.79 -30.59
C SER A 527 21.05 -4.29 -30.64
N HIS A 528 21.68 -3.48 -29.78
CA HIS A 528 21.45 -2.04 -29.68
C HIS A 528 22.67 -1.27 -30.18
N LYS A 529 22.82 -1.19 -31.51
CA LYS A 529 23.90 -0.39 -32.09
C LYS A 529 23.55 1.10 -31.97
N PRO A 530 24.44 1.95 -31.41
CA PRO A 530 24.18 3.37 -31.32
C PRO A 530 24.07 4.00 -32.71
N GLN A 531 23.07 4.86 -32.87
CA GLN A 531 22.92 5.70 -34.05
C GLN A 531 24.04 6.74 -34.09
N GLN A 532 24.52 7.08 -35.29
CA GLN A 532 25.56 8.11 -35.44
C GLN A 532 24.93 9.50 -35.38
N ILE A 533 25.39 10.32 -34.44
CA ILE A 533 24.84 11.65 -34.17
C ILE A 533 25.95 12.69 -34.32
N THR A 534 25.69 13.73 -35.11
CA THR A 534 26.52 14.95 -35.14
C THR A 534 25.83 16.03 -34.33
N LYS A 535 26.53 16.59 -33.33
CA LYS A 535 25.97 17.57 -32.39
C LYS A 535 26.37 18.98 -32.84
N GLU A 536 25.39 19.84 -33.02
CA GLU A 536 25.56 21.25 -33.39
C GLU A 536 24.89 22.18 -32.38
N VAL A 537 25.20 23.47 -32.48
CA VAL A 537 24.54 24.52 -31.70
C VAL A 537 23.27 24.93 -32.45
N LEU A 538 22.21 25.19 -31.69
CA LEU A 538 20.96 25.73 -32.26
C LEU A 538 21.30 27.00 -33.07
N PRO A 539 20.90 27.09 -34.35
CA PRO A 539 21.18 28.29 -35.15
C PRO A 539 20.50 29.49 -34.52
N SER A 540 21.12 30.67 -34.49
CA SER A 540 20.49 31.85 -33.86
C SER A 540 19.37 32.44 -34.74
N GLY A 541 18.26 32.87 -34.14
CA GLY A 541 17.15 33.54 -34.82
C GLY A 541 16.12 34.14 -33.87
N ASP A 542 14.94 34.49 -34.41
CA ASP A 542 13.93 35.27 -33.69
C ASP A 542 12.95 34.43 -32.87
N CYS A 543 12.88 33.12 -33.10
CA CYS A 543 12.03 32.18 -32.37
C CYS A 543 12.73 31.75 -31.07
N GLN A 544 12.13 31.99 -29.92
CA GLN A 544 12.67 31.60 -28.61
C GLN A 544 11.94 30.37 -28.10
N PHE A 545 12.66 29.29 -27.82
CA PHE A 545 12.14 28.13 -27.10
C PHE A 545 12.55 28.22 -25.64
N GLN A 546 11.62 28.03 -24.71
CA GLN A 546 11.95 27.63 -23.35
C GLN A 546 11.47 26.20 -23.11
N LEU A 547 12.33 25.40 -22.49
CA LEU A 547 12.09 23.99 -22.18
C LEU A 547 12.38 23.79 -20.70
N HIS A 548 11.41 23.25 -19.98
CA HIS A 548 11.53 22.74 -18.63
C HIS A 548 11.20 21.25 -18.67
N MET A 549 12.07 20.42 -18.09
CA MET A 549 11.80 18.99 -17.97
C MET A 549 12.35 18.41 -16.67
N SER A 550 11.62 17.43 -16.14
CA SER A 550 12.03 16.57 -15.04
C SER A 550 11.66 15.12 -15.35
N CYS A 551 12.53 14.19 -14.98
CA CYS A 551 12.35 12.77 -15.24
C CYS A 551 12.39 11.95 -13.94
N GLU A 552 11.42 11.05 -13.81
CA GLU A 552 11.43 9.95 -12.85
C GLU A 552 11.56 8.63 -13.61
N GLY A 553 12.27 7.66 -13.03
CA GLY A 553 12.54 6.39 -13.70
C GLY A 553 12.05 5.22 -12.87
N TYR A 554 11.50 4.21 -13.53
CA TYR A 554 11.15 2.97 -12.86
C TYR A 554 11.42 1.74 -13.73
N GLN A 555 11.61 0.60 -13.09
CA GLN A 555 11.80 -0.69 -13.74
C GLN A 555 10.74 -1.67 -13.25
N LEU A 556 10.14 -2.40 -14.19
CA LEU A 556 9.25 -3.52 -13.87
C LEU A 556 10.10 -4.77 -13.64
N GLN A 557 10.35 -5.11 -12.37
CA GLN A 557 11.24 -6.21 -12.02
C GLN A 557 10.46 -7.40 -11.52
N ARG A 558 10.88 -8.58 -11.97
CA ARG A 558 10.29 -9.83 -11.51
C ARG A 558 10.74 -10.14 -10.10
N HIS A 559 9.75 -10.40 -9.26
CA HIS A 559 9.88 -10.90 -7.94
C HIS A 559 10.73 -12.17 -7.93
N PHE A 560 11.66 -12.23 -6.99
CA PHE A 560 12.66 -13.29 -6.91
C PHE A 560 12.05 -14.68 -6.60
N ILE A 561 11.06 -14.72 -5.70
CA ILE A 561 10.41 -15.96 -5.21
C ILE A 561 9.17 -16.36 -6.03
N ASN A 562 8.20 -15.46 -6.23
CA ASN A 562 6.87 -15.82 -6.70
C ASN A 562 6.55 -15.36 -8.15
N GLU A 563 7.51 -14.84 -8.91
CA GLU A 563 7.35 -14.40 -10.32
C GLU A 563 6.40 -13.20 -10.58
N GLY A 564 5.77 -12.62 -9.55
CA GLY A 564 5.06 -11.33 -9.67
C GLY A 564 5.96 -10.22 -10.20
N ILE A 565 5.40 -9.13 -10.73
CA ILE A 565 6.19 -8.00 -11.26
C ILE A 565 5.94 -6.77 -10.40
N GLY A 566 6.97 -6.33 -9.68
CA GLY A 566 6.96 -5.13 -8.86
C GLY A 566 7.51 -3.93 -9.63
N ARG A 567 7.15 -2.71 -9.20
CA ARG A 567 7.66 -1.46 -9.76
C ARG A 567 8.78 -0.93 -8.87
N HIS A 568 9.99 -0.86 -9.41
CA HIS A 568 11.18 -0.40 -8.70
C HIS A 568 11.61 0.95 -9.22
N GLU A 569 11.62 1.95 -8.35
CA GLU A 569 12.15 3.26 -8.70
C GLU A 569 13.65 3.17 -9.03
N SER A 570 14.07 3.92 -10.03
CA SER A 570 15.41 3.90 -10.59
C SER A 570 15.83 5.29 -11.02
N THR A 571 17.09 5.64 -10.79
CA THR A 571 17.64 6.88 -11.36
C THR A 571 17.66 6.77 -12.87
N VAL A 572 17.24 7.83 -13.56
CA VAL A 572 17.17 7.83 -15.03
C VAL A 572 17.72 9.11 -15.64
N PHE A 573 18.17 8.98 -16.89
CA PHE A 573 18.59 10.07 -17.75
C PHE A 573 17.83 9.92 -19.06
N LEU A 574 17.37 11.05 -19.60
CA LEU A 574 16.62 11.10 -20.85
C LEU A 574 17.38 11.98 -21.84
N GLU A 575 17.52 11.50 -23.07
CA GLU A 575 18.13 12.30 -24.11
C GLU A 575 17.12 13.29 -24.67
N CYS A 576 17.50 14.57 -24.72
CA CYS A 576 16.69 15.63 -25.29
C CYS A 576 17.48 16.36 -26.38
N PHE A 577 16.93 16.49 -27.59
CA PHE A 577 17.61 17.19 -28.69
C PHE A 577 16.64 17.74 -29.74
N PHE A 578 17.10 18.72 -30.51
CA PHE A 578 16.34 19.38 -31.57
C PHE A 578 16.80 18.88 -32.95
N VAL A 579 15.86 18.62 -33.86
CA VAL A 579 16.16 18.28 -35.26
C VAL A 579 15.21 19.00 -36.21
N ASP A 580 15.71 19.33 -37.40
CA ASP A 580 14.89 19.78 -38.52
C ASP A 580 14.11 18.61 -39.16
N PRO A 581 13.17 18.84 -40.10
CA PRO A 581 12.37 17.77 -40.70
C PRO A 581 13.18 16.71 -41.48
N GLU A 582 14.31 17.08 -42.09
CA GLU A 582 15.15 16.13 -42.81
C GLU A 582 15.87 15.19 -41.83
N ASN A 583 16.45 15.77 -40.77
CA ASN A 583 17.13 15.04 -39.72
C ASN A 583 16.16 14.22 -38.86
N PHE A 584 14.91 14.68 -38.66
CA PHE A 584 13.86 13.88 -38.03
C PHE A 584 13.56 12.59 -38.80
N LYS A 585 13.47 12.68 -40.14
CA LYS A 585 13.26 11.51 -41.00
C LYS A 585 14.42 10.53 -40.89
N ARG A 586 15.66 11.03 -40.94
CA ARG A 586 16.87 10.21 -40.76
C ARG A 586 16.91 9.55 -39.38
N TYR A 587 16.55 10.31 -38.34
CA TYR A 587 16.41 9.82 -36.97
C TYR A 587 15.47 8.60 -36.91
N LYS A 588 14.22 8.76 -37.39
CA LYS A 588 13.22 7.68 -37.40
C LYS A 588 13.59 6.48 -38.30
N GLN A 589 14.45 6.68 -39.29
CA GLN A 589 14.96 5.61 -40.16
C GLN A 589 16.19 4.88 -39.60
N GLY A 590 16.72 5.30 -38.44
CA GLY A 590 17.95 4.74 -37.88
C GLY A 590 19.23 5.16 -38.61
N GLU A 591 19.16 6.19 -39.46
CA GLU A 591 20.28 6.72 -40.25
C GLU A 591 21.12 7.74 -39.45
N SER A 592 22.30 8.09 -39.94
CA SER A 592 23.11 9.16 -39.31
C SER A 592 22.44 10.53 -39.48
N PHE A 593 22.32 11.30 -38.41
CA PHE A 593 21.64 12.59 -38.40
C PHE A 593 22.39 13.66 -37.61
N VAL A 594 22.05 14.92 -37.87
CA VAL A 594 22.55 16.10 -37.16
C VAL A 594 21.48 16.58 -36.19
N CYS A 595 21.85 16.82 -34.94
CA CYS A 595 20.96 17.37 -33.92
C CYS A 595 21.56 18.61 -33.28
N CYS A 596 20.69 19.48 -32.80
CA CYS A 596 21.06 20.69 -32.06
C CYS A 596 20.74 20.53 -30.58
N ASN A 597 21.54 21.17 -29.73
CA ASN A 597 21.30 21.26 -28.28
C ASN A 597 21.03 19.90 -27.60
N TYR A 598 21.93 18.95 -27.82
CA TYR A 598 21.83 17.63 -27.22
C TYR A 598 22.07 17.67 -25.71
N LEU A 599 21.09 17.19 -24.95
CA LEU A 599 21.12 17.00 -23.51
C LEU A 599 20.92 15.51 -23.19
N ASP A 600 21.49 15.08 -22.08
CA ASP A 600 21.34 13.74 -21.51
C ASP A 600 21.34 13.89 -19.99
N VAL A 601 20.16 14.19 -19.45
CA VAL A 601 19.97 14.73 -18.10
C VAL A 601 18.66 14.23 -17.50
N GLN A 602 18.57 14.29 -16.17
CA GLN A 602 17.31 14.05 -15.44
C GLN A 602 16.43 15.31 -15.36
N TYR A 603 17.07 16.48 -15.27
CA TYR A 603 16.42 17.79 -15.18
C TYR A 603 17.07 18.75 -16.15
N ALA A 604 16.26 19.56 -16.85
CA ALA A 604 16.77 20.64 -17.68
C ALA A 604 15.87 21.87 -17.62
N THR A 605 16.51 23.04 -17.64
CA THR A 605 15.87 24.29 -18.02
C THR A 605 16.73 24.91 -19.11
N PHE A 606 16.13 25.17 -20.27
CA PHE A 606 16.82 25.67 -21.44
C PHE A 606 16.06 26.85 -22.04
N THR A 607 16.78 27.86 -22.48
CA THR A 607 16.26 28.93 -23.32
C THR A 607 17.14 29.08 -24.55
N GLY A 608 16.57 28.89 -25.74
CA GLY A 608 17.28 28.90 -27.01
C GLY A 608 16.64 29.83 -28.02
N LEU A 609 17.46 30.55 -28.77
CA LEU A 609 17.04 31.37 -29.91
C LEU A 609 17.30 30.60 -31.21
N THR A 610 16.29 30.51 -32.07
CA THR A 610 16.35 29.78 -33.34
C THR A 610 15.62 30.45 -34.50
N ILE A 611 15.94 30.00 -35.71
CA ILE A 611 15.25 30.39 -36.93
C ILE A 611 13.82 29.84 -36.96
N PRO A 612 12.84 30.60 -37.49
CA PRO A 612 11.45 30.18 -37.58
C PRO A 612 11.25 29.17 -38.71
N GLN A 613 11.62 27.92 -38.45
CA GLN A 613 11.35 26.75 -39.30
C GLN A 613 10.73 25.63 -38.47
N ASP A 614 10.24 24.58 -39.13
CA ASP A 614 9.75 23.40 -38.41
C ASP A 614 10.89 22.77 -37.59
N TRP A 615 10.61 22.49 -36.33
CA TRP A 615 11.53 21.83 -35.40
C TRP A 615 10.85 20.65 -34.73
N TYR A 616 11.61 19.60 -34.46
CA TYR A 616 11.18 18.50 -33.61
C TYR A 616 12.06 18.47 -32.37
N VAL A 617 11.44 18.58 -31.20
CA VAL A 617 12.06 18.36 -29.90
C VAL A 617 11.85 16.89 -29.56
N ILE A 618 12.94 16.12 -29.51
CA ILE A 618 12.90 14.68 -29.28
C ILE A 618 13.31 14.38 -27.85
N PHE A 619 12.51 13.56 -27.17
CA PHE A 619 12.78 12.97 -25.87
C PHE A 619 12.93 11.46 -26.04
N ARG A 620 14.19 11.00 -26.08
CA ARG A 620 14.51 9.61 -26.42
C ARG A 620 14.91 8.82 -25.18
N ASN A 621 14.17 7.76 -24.90
CA ASN A 621 14.50 6.79 -23.86
C ASN A 621 15.34 5.64 -24.46
N ASN A 622 16.66 5.74 -24.33
CA ASN A 622 17.59 4.70 -24.79
C ASN A 622 17.79 3.56 -23.77
N ASN A 623 17.09 3.59 -22.64
CA ASN A 623 17.15 2.52 -21.65
C ASN A 623 16.44 1.28 -22.18
N ARG A 624 16.92 0.10 -21.78
CA ARG A 624 16.44 -1.20 -22.25
C ARG A 624 15.35 -1.78 -21.37
N GLN A 625 15.28 -1.38 -20.10
CA GLN A 625 14.33 -1.89 -19.11
C GLN A 625 13.65 -0.77 -18.30
N THR A 626 14.27 0.41 -18.22
CA THR A 626 13.80 1.54 -17.42
C THR A 626 12.80 2.37 -18.21
N HIS A 627 11.59 2.48 -17.69
CA HIS A 627 10.58 3.44 -18.11
C HIS A 627 10.95 4.83 -17.58
N VAL A 628 10.56 5.87 -18.33
CA VAL A 628 10.77 7.26 -17.93
C VAL A 628 9.44 7.98 -17.85
N ILE A 629 9.07 8.45 -16.67
CA ILE A 629 8.00 9.43 -16.50
C ILE A 629 8.62 10.81 -16.74
N LEU A 630 8.29 11.41 -17.87
CA LEU A 630 8.73 12.74 -18.28
C LEU A 630 7.63 13.74 -17.93
N ASN A 631 7.93 14.69 -17.05
CA ASN A 631 7.14 15.91 -16.91
C ASN A 631 7.85 17.01 -17.70
N VAL A 632 7.19 17.54 -18.74
CA VAL A 632 7.78 18.49 -19.69
C VAL A 632 6.87 19.67 -19.97
N SER A 633 7.45 20.87 -19.95
CA SER A 633 6.85 22.10 -20.46
C SER A 633 7.74 22.71 -21.54
N VAL A 634 7.18 22.98 -22.71
CA VAL A 634 7.83 23.70 -23.81
C VAL A 634 6.97 24.88 -24.20
N ASP A 635 7.55 26.07 -24.19
CA ASP A 635 6.93 27.28 -24.73
C ASP A 635 7.77 27.86 -25.87
N VAL A 636 7.06 28.52 -26.80
CA VAL A 636 7.63 29.23 -27.92
C VAL A 636 7.20 30.69 -27.85
N SER A 637 8.19 31.58 -27.87
CA SER A 637 8.00 33.02 -27.89
C SER A 637 8.60 33.65 -29.15
N ILE A 638 7.88 34.56 -29.80
CA ILE A 638 8.34 35.28 -30.99
C ILE A 638 7.84 36.72 -30.99
N GLN A 639 8.52 37.60 -31.72
CA GLN A 639 8.03 38.94 -31.98
C GLN A 639 6.98 38.88 -33.11
N THR A 640 5.72 39.11 -32.76
CA THR A 640 4.58 39.10 -33.70
C THR A 640 3.58 40.19 -33.33
N ASN A 641 2.76 40.59 -34.29
CA ASN A 641 1.60 41.48 -34.07
C ASN A 641 0.27 40.71 -34.21
N ALA A 642 0.32 39.40 -34.44
CA ALA A 642 -0.87 38.56 -34.51
C ALA A 642 -1.32 38.18 -33.10
N ASP A 643 -2.63 38.19 -32.89
CA ASP A 643 -3.25 37.65 -31.69
C ASP A 643 -3.10 36.12 -31.68
N HIS A 644 -2.71 35.58 -30.54
CA HIS A 644 -2.62 34.16 -30.26
C HIS A 644 -3.32 33.86 -28.93
N VAL A 645 -4.02 32.74 -28.89
CA VAL A 645 -4.57 32.14 -27.67
C VAL A 645 -4.48 30.62 -27.80
N GLN A 646 -4.17 29.94 -26.72
CA GLN A 646 -4.14 28.48 -26.64
C GLN A 646 -4.56 28.04 -25.24
N ILE A 647 -5.39 26.99 -25.15
CA ILE A 647 -5.68 26.24 -23.95
C ILE A 647 -4.64 25.12 -23.81
N VAL A 648 -3.97 25.06 -22.66
CA VAL A 648 -2.89 24.10 -22.35
C VAL A 648 -3.38 22.98 -21.44
N THR A 649 -4.06 23.30 -20.34
CA THR A 649 -4.61 22.31 -19.39
C THR A 649 -6.13 22.33 -19.38
N PRO A 650 -6.78 21.18 -19.11
CA PRO A 650 -6.22 19.85 -18.77
C PRO A 650 -5.63 19.11 -19.98
N ASP A 651 -4.60 18.27 -19.77
CA ASP A 651 -4.00 17.43 -20.81
C ASP A 651 -4.84 16.19 -21.17
N THR A 652 -4.50 15.52 -22.28
CA THR A 652 -5.23 14.36 -22.83
C THR A 652 -4.40 13.07 -22.81
N VAL A 653 -3.40 12.95 -21.92
CA VAL A 653 -2.51 11.77 -21.92
C VAL A 653 -3.21 10.54 -21.35
N LEU A 654 -3.91 10.72 -20.23
CA LEU A 654 -4.63 9.63 -19.58
C LEU A 654 -5.92 9.27 -20.33
N PHE A 655 -6.63 10.29 -20.81
CA PHE A 655 -7.93 10.17 -21.47
C PHE A 655 -7.91 10.89 -22.83
N GLU A 656 -8.56 10.30 -23.85
CA GLU A 656 -8.72 10.95 -25.16
C GLU A 656 -9.40 12.32 -25.04
N THR A 657 -10.43 12.38 -24.21
CA THR A 657 -11.07 13.61 -23.73
C THR A 657 -10.88 13.63 -22.21
N PRO A 658 -10.31 14.69 -21.62
CA PRO A 658 -10.18 14.83 -20.18
C PRO A 658 -11.51 14.54 -19.48
N ILE A 659 -11.50 13.61 -18.52
CA ILE A 659 -12.71 13.22 -17.78
C ILE A 659 -12.56 13.72 -16.36
N VAL A 660 -13.57 14.43 -15.86
CA VAL A 660 -13.59 14.99 -14.51
C VAL A 660 -14.91 14.65 -13.86
N ASN A 661 -14.86 14.38 -12.56
CA ASN A 661 -16.04 14.18 -11.76
C ASN A 661 -16.71 15.53 -11.42
N VAL A 662 -18.03 15.63 -11.60
CA VAL A 662 -18.78 16.84 -11.25
C VAL A 662 -18.69 17.10 -9.75
N GLY A 663 -18.39 18.36 -9.40
CA GLY A 663 -18.11 18.78 -8.03
C GLY A 663 -16.64 19.16 -7.84
N ASP A 664 -15.73 18.55 -8.61
CA ASP A 664 -14.31 18.87 -8.57
C ASP A 664 -14.01 20.22 -9.24
N THR A 665 -12.89 20.81 -8.84
CA THR A 665 -12.33 22.00 -9.51
C THR A 665 -11.41 21.59 -10.66
N VAL A 666 -11.67 22.12 -11.84
CA VAL A 666 -10.84 21.96 -13.04
C VAL A 666 -9.94 23.18 -13.20
N LEU A 667 -8.63 22.93 -13.26
CA LEU A 667 -7.64 23.98 -13.57
C LEU A 667 -7.50 24.14 -15.08
N LEU A 668 -8.10 25.20 -15.61
CA LEU A 668 -7.86 25.65 -16.98
C LEU A 668 -6.67 26.61 -16.99
N SER A 669 -5.73 26.37 -17.87
CA SER A 669 -4.62 27.28 -18.08
C SER A 669 -4.25 27.31 -19.54
N GLY A 670 -3.60 28.40 -19.94
CA GLY A 670 -3.17 28.55 -21.31
C GLY A 670 -2.25 29.75 -21.51
N VAL A 671 -1.97 30.04 -22.77
CA VAL A 671 -1.13 31.16 -23.17
C VAL A 671 -1.88 32.09 -24.11
N ALA A 672 -1.55 33.37 -24.08
CA ALA A 672 -2.08 34.36 -25.00
C ALA A 672 -1.12 35.52 -25.21
N SER A 673 -1.20 36.15 -26.39
CA SER A 673 -0.37 37.32 -26.73
C SER A 673 -1.01 38.67 -26.34
N THR A 674 -2.24 38.64 -25.81
CA THR A 674 -3.00 39.82 -25.40
C THR A 674 -3.05 39.95 -23.87
N GLU A 675 -3.53 41.08 -23.34
CA GLU A 675 -3.62 41.30 -21.88
C GLU A 675 -4.83 40.59 -21.23
N LEU A 676 -5.80 40.14 -22.03
CA LEU A 676 -7.05 39.55 -21.58
C LEU A 676 -7.47 38.40 -22.50
N VAL A 677 -7.93 37.30 -21.91
CA VAL A 677 -8.61 36.19 -22.60
C VAL A 677 -10.06 36.12 -22.11
N PHE A 678 -10.94 35.80 -23.04
CA PHE A 678 -12.37 35.64 -22.83
C PHE A 678 -12.72 34.15 -22.89
N LEU A 679 -13.10 33.57 -21.75
CA LEU A 679 -13.53 32.16 -21.69
C LEU A 679 -15.06 32.07 -21.82
N SER A 680 -15.52 31.06 -22.56
CA SER A 680 -16.93 30.70 -22.67
C SER A 680 -17.10 29.17 -22.67
N PHE A 681 -18.26 28.72 -22.20
CA PHE A 681 -18.61 27.31 -22.06
C PHE A 681 -19.91 27.05 -22.85
N ASP A 682 -19.93 26.01 -23.69
CA ASP A 682 -21.11 25.50 -24.43
C ASP A 682 -21.93 26.54 -25.21
N GLU A 683 -21.26 27.46 -25.89
CA GLU A 683 -21.87 28.57 -26.66
C GLU A 683 -22.62 29.62 -25.80
N SER A 684 -22.37 29.68 -24.49
CA SER A 684 -22.98 30.66 -23.58
C SER A 684 -22.52 32.10 -23.87
N PRO A 685 -23.42 33.11 -23.81
CA PRO A 685 -23.05 34.52 -23.96
C PRO A 685 -22.33 35.08 -22.71
N ALA A 686 -22.24 34.32 -21.62
CA ALA A 686 -21.48 34.71 -20.44
C ALA A 686 -20.00 34.50 -20.72
N VAL A 687 -19.28 35.62 -20.85
CA VAL A 687 -17.85 35.64 -21.11
C VAL A 687 -17.12 35.97 -19.82
N ILE A 688 -16.16 35.12 -19.44
CA ILE A 688 -15.31 35.33 -18.27
C ILE A 688 -14.02 36.02 -18.72
N GLU A 689 -13.69 37.14 -18.09
CA GLU A 689 -12.45 37.86 -18.36
C GLU A 689 -11.31 37.27 -17.50
N CYS A 690 -10.31 36.71 -18.17
CA CYS A 690 -9.12 36.15 -17.56
C CYS A 690 -7.92 37.07 -17.84
N PRO A 691 -7.30 37.67 -16.81
CA PRO A 691 -6.08 38.46 -17.00
C PRO A 691 -4.94 37.56 -17.44
N VAL A 692 -4.16 38.05 -18.41
CA VAL A 692 -2.95 37.39 -18.87
C VAL A 692 -1.76 38.02 -18.14
N VAL A 693 -1.00 37.22 -17.40
CA VAL A 693 0.19 37.63 -16.66
C VAL A 693 1.38 36.88 -17.24
N ASP A 694 2.40 37.63 -17.67
CA ASP A 694 3.61 37.08 -18.29
C ASP A 694 3.34 36.13 -19.49
N GLY A 695 2.25 36.39 -20.23
CA GLY A 695 1.84 35.61 -21.40
C GLY A 695 0.99 34.37 -21.07
N GLU A 696 0.66 34.14 -19.80
CA GLU A 696 -0.13 33.00 -19.33
C GLU A 696 -1.44 33.45 -18.68
N TRP A 697 -2.46 32.62 -18.78
CA TRP A 697 -3.75 32.81 -18.10
C TRP A 697 -4.15 31.53 -17.38
N VAL A 698 -4.89 31.69 -16.29
CA VAL A 698 -5.38 30.59 -15.44
C VAL A 698 -6.81 30.89 -15.01
N TYR A 699 -7.63 29.85 -14.98
CA TYR A 699 -8.99 29.90 -14.46
C TYR A 699 -9.32 28.59 -13.74
N GLU A 700 -9.82 28.71 -12.51
CA GLU A 700 -10.32 27.59 -11.72
C GLU A 700 -11.83 27.44 -11.98
N TRP A 701 -12.21 26.41 -12.74
CA TRP A 701 -13.60 26.10 -13.01
C TRP A 701 -14.14 25.13 -11.96
N GLY A 702 -14.92 25.66 -11.01
CA GLY A 702 -15.71 24.83 -10.10
C GLY A 702 -16.87 24.20 -10.87
N THR A 703 -16.86 22.87 -11.02
CA THR A 703 -17.88 22.15 -11.81
C THR A 703 -19.17 21.86 -11.02
N SER A 704 -19.25 22.34 -9.78
CA SER A 704 -20.42 22.18 -8.92
C SER A 704 -21.67 22.79 -9.58
N GLY A 705 -22.62 21.93 -9.98
CA GLY A 705 -23.88 22.34 -10.60
C GLY A 705 -23.89 22.31 -12.14
N GLU A 706 -22.77 22.02 -12.79
CA GLU A 706 -22.69 21.84 -14.25
C GLU A 706 -23.47 20.62 -14.71
N SER A 707 -23.95 20.58 -15.97
CA SER A 707 -24.59 19.38 -16.51
C SER A 707 -23.60 18.23 -16.69
N LEU A 708 -24.12 17.00 -16.77
CA LEU A 708 -23.28 15.87 -17.20
C LEU A 708 -23.07 15.92 -18.71
N GLY A 709 -21.97 15.33 -19.17
CA GLY A 709 -21.67 15.15 -20.57
C GLY A 709 -20.52 16.02 -21.06
N THR A 710 -20.47 16.19 -22.37
CA THR A 710 -19.37 16.88 -23.05
C THR A 710 -19.56 18.38 -22.98
N HIS A 711 -18.57 19.08 -22.42
CA HIS A 711 -18.49 20.53 -22.35
C HIS A 711 -17.41 21.05 -23.30
N VAL A 712 -17.74 22.07 -24.09
CA VAL A 712 -16.80 22.76 -24.99
C VAL A 712 -16.41 24.09 -24.37
N ILE A 713 -15.12 24.22 -24.09
CA ILE A 713 -14.49 25.41 -23.54
C ILE A 713 -13.83 26.14 -24.69
N MET A 714 -14.23 27.39 -24.91
CA MET A 714 -13.64 28.25 -25.92
C MET A 714 -12.93 29.42 -25.25
N ALA A 715 -11.65 29.60 -25.56
CA ALA A 715 -10.85 30.75 -25.18
C ALA A 715 -10.71 31.69 -26.38
N ALA A 716 -11.04 32.97 -26.22
CA ALA A 716 -11.01 33.97 -27.28
C ALA A 716 -10.16 35.20 -26.90
N THR A 717 -9.44 35.77 -27.86
CA THR A 717 -8.83 37.09 -27.70
C THR A 717 -9.84 38.20 -28.01
N PRO A 718 -9.57 39.47 -27.64
CA PRO A 718 -10.38 40.61 -28.10
C PRO A 718 -10.46 40.78 -29.62
N GLY A 719 -9.53 40.17 -30.36
CA GLY A 719 -9.48 40.15 -31.83
C GLY A 719 -10.21 38.96 -32.46
N ASP A 720 -11.03 38.22 -31.72
CA ASP A 720 -11.80 37.04 -32.17
C ASP A 720 -10.95 35.84 -32.65
N ILE A 721 -9.69 35.73 -32.18
CA ILE A 721 -8.92 34.49 -32.34
C ILE A 721 -9.32 33.53 -31.23
N THR A 722 -9.62 32.29 -31.58
CA THR A 722 -10.18 31.30 -30.65
C THR A 722 -9.37 30.02 -30.61
N ASP A 723 -9.36 29.36 -29.45
CA ASP A 723 -8.95 27.97 -29.25
C ASP A 723 -10.04 27.23 -28.45
N GLU A 724 -10.18 25.92 -28.69
CA GLU A 724 -11.22 25.11 -28.07
C GLU A 724 -10.67 23.86 -27.36
N ARG A 725 -11.29 23.50 -26.25
CA ARG A 725 -10.98 22.28 -25.48
C ARG A 725 -12.26 21.61 -25.02
N THR A 726 -12.31 20.30 -25.20
CA THR A 726 -13.44 19.50 -24.76
C THR A 726 -13.12 18.81 -23.44
N ILE A 727 -14.05 18.81 -22.50
CA ILE A 727 -13.97 18.06 -21.23
C ILE A 727 -15.26 17.23 -21.08
N LEU A 728 -15.13 16.00 -20.62
CA LEU A 728 -16.26 15.14 -20.27
C LEU A 728 -16.49 15.21 -18.76
N LEU A 729 -17.64 15.74 -18.36
CA LEU A 729 -18.09 15.70 -16.98
C LEU A 729 -18.94 14.45 -16.74
N ILE A 730 -18.49 13.62 -15.82
CA ILE A 730 -19.24 12.46 -15.32
C ILE A 730 -19.58 12.65 -13.86
N ASP A 731 -20.43 11.78 -13.35
CA ASP A 731 -20.62 11.63 -11.93
C ASP A 731 -20.19 10.23 -11.50
N ALA A 732 -19.18 10.20 -10.65
CA ALA A 732 -18.49 9.02 -10.15
C ALA A 732 -18.44 9.01 -8.61
N LEU A 733 -19.15 9.91 -7.93
CA LEU A 733 -19.25 9.93 -6.47
C LEU A 733 -20.57 9.29 -6.05
N PRO A 734 -20.55 8.24 -5.21
CA PRO A 734 -21.78 7.70 -4.68
C PRO A 734 -22.43 8.70 -3.69
N PRO A 735 -23.75 8.59 -3.47
CA PRO A 735 -24.45 9.47 -2.57
C PRO A 735 -23.93 9.36 -1.13
N VAL A 736 -23.95 10.46 -0.39
CA VAL A 736 -23.76 10.43 1.08
C VAL A 736 -25.08 10.06 1.73
N LEU A 737 -25.03 9.14 2.69
CA LEU A 737 -26.20 8.63 3.40
C LEU A 737 -25.97 8.77 4.92
N ALA A 738 -26.98 9.26 5.63
CA ALA A 738 -27.01 9.27 7.08
C ALA A 738 -28.39 8.82 7.57
N VAL A 739 -28.42 7.80 8.41
CA VAL A 739 -29.67 7.33 9.06
C VAL A 739 -29.80 7.98 10.44
N GLU A 740 -30.90 8.68 10.68
CA GLU A 740 -31.20 9.32 11.98
C GLU A 740 -32.05 8.43 12.89
N THR A 741 -33.09 7.80 12.32
CA THR A 741 -34.01 6.94 13.06
C THR A 741 -34.10 5.58 12.36
N PRO A 742 -34.00 4.45 13.07
CA PRO A 742 -33.72 4.36 14.51
C PRO A 742 -32.30 4.83 14.86
N ALA A 743 -32.14 5.36 16.06
CA ALA A 743 -30.80 5.54 16.63
C ALA A 743 -30.11 4.18 16.72
N GLU A 744 -28.78 4.17 16.68
CA GLU A 744 -28.01 2.93 16.74
C GLU A 744 -28.30 2.15 18.03
N GLY A 745 -28.77 0.91 17.86
CA GLY A 745 -29.18 0.05 18.97
C GLY A 745 -30.49 0.46 19.65
N ALA A 746 -31.36 1.22 18.98
CA ALA A 746 -32.65 1.62 19.56
C ALA A 746 -33.53 0.40 19.89
N ILE A 747 -34.26 0.49 21.01
CA ILE A 747 -35.23 -0.52 21.44
C ILE A 747 -36.63 -0.01 21.09
N LEU A 748 -37.36 -0.77 20.28
CA LEU A 748 -38.72 -0.45 19.83
C LEU A 748 -39.72 -1.38 20.52
N GLU A 749 -40.73 -0.78 21.15
CA GLU A 749 -41.85 -1.50 21.78
C GLU A 749 -43.17 -1.35 20.99
N GLN A 750 -43.09 -0.85 19.76
CA GLN A 750 -44.24 -0.53 18.93
C GLN A 750 -44.17 -1.34 17.64
N ASP A 751 -45.34 -1.70 17.11
CA ASP A 751 -45.47 -2.44 15.86
C ASP A 751 -45.10 -1.61 14.62
N ILE A 752 -44.76 -0.33 14.77
CA ILE A 752 -44.42 0.55 13.66
C ILE A 752 -43.03 1.14 13.89
N LEU A 753 -42.07 0.76 13.05
CA LEU A 753 -40.76 1.38 12.97
C LEU A 753 -40.82 2.60 12.04
N SER A 754 -40.49 3.77 12.57
CA SER A 754 -40.22 4.96 11.77
C SER A 754 -38.75 4.96 11.39
N VAL A 755 -38.45 4.89 10.10
CA VAL A 755 -37.10 5.06 9.57
C VAL A 755 -36.99 6.42 8.93
N SER A 756 -35.95 7.18 9.27
CA SER A 756 -35.69 8.48 8.64
C SER A 756 -34.21 8.80 8.60
N GLY A 757 -33.86 9.71 7.71
CA GLY A 757 -32.52 10.25 7.63
C GLY A 757 -32.38 11.25 6.50
N TYR A 758 -31.13 11.51 6.15
CA TYR A 758 -30.76 12.37 5.04
C TYR A 758 -29.89 11.62 4.06
N SER A 759 -30.02 11.99 2.80
CA SER A 759 -28.99 11.69 1.82
C SER A 759 -28.77 12.91 0.94
N SER A 760 -27.57 12.99 0.40
CA SER A 760 -27.16 14.07 -0.48
C SER A 760 -26.20 13.54 -1.50
N ASP A 761 -26.28 14.08 -2.69
CA ASP A 761 -25.44 13.72 -3.81
C ASP A 761 -25.16 14.99 -4.63
N ASN A 762 -24.05 15.01 -5.35
CA ASN A 762 -23.66 16.14 -6.22
C ASN A 762 -24.62 16.32 -7.41
N ARG A 763 -25.29 15.26 -7.88
CA ARG A 763 -26.25 15.27 -8.99
C ARG A 763 -27.68 15.01 -8.57
N GLY A 764 -27.87 14.26 -7.50
CA GLY A 764 -29.18 13.98 -6.95
C GLY A 764 -29.33 12.52 -6.55
N VAL A 765 -30.19 12.28 -5.58
CA VAL A 765 -30.52 10.93 -5.14
C VAL A 765 -31.81 10.52 -5.84
N ASP A 766 -31.76 9.48 -6.67
CA ASP A 766 -32.93 8.90 -7.36
C ASP A 766 -33.90 8.29 -6.33
N ARG A 767 -33.37 7.45 -5.43
CA ARG A 767 -34.18 6.78 -4.41
C ARG A 767 -33.39 6.32 -3.21
N VAL A 768 -34.11 6.17 -2.09
CA VAL A 768 -33.61 5.49 -0.89
C VAL A 768 -34.41 4.21 -0.68
N GLU A 769 -33.69 3.09 -0.62
CA GLU A 769 -34.24 1.76 -0.37
C GLU A 769 -33.88 1.33 1.04
N VAL A 770 -34.89 0.95 1.82
CA VAL A 770 -34.71 0.39 3.15
C VAL A 770 -35.01 -1.10 3.06
N SER A 771 -34.12 -1.92 3.57
CA SER A 771 -34.23 -3.37 3.59
C SER A 771 -34.20 -3.87 5.03
N LEU A 772 -35.11 -4.79 5.34
CA LEU A 772 -35.18 -5.51 6.60
C LEU A 772 -35.39 -7.00 6.26
N ASP A 773 -34.45 -7.83 6.70
CA ASP A 773 -34.29 -9.22 6.26
C ASP A 773 -34.21 -9.33 4.73
N ASN A 774 -35.13 -10.06 4.10
CA ASN A 774 -35.18 -10.26 2.64
C ASN A 774 -36.17 -9.32 1.93
N ASN A 775 -36.77 -8.36 2.65
CA ASN A 775 -37.76 -7.45 2.11
C ASN A 775 -37.16 -6.04 1.95
N THR A 776 -37.42 -5.41 0.81
CA THR A 776 -36.99 -4.04 0.52
C THR A 776 -38.20 -3.16 0.21
N LYS A 777 -38.21 -1.93 0.74
CA LYS A 777 -39.22 -0.90 0.48
C LYS A 777 -38.51 0.41 0.12
N THR A 778 -39.10 1.18 -0.79
CA THR A 778 -38.62 2.51 -1.13
C THR A 778 -39.18 3.54 -0.16
N ALA A 779 -38.32 4.41 0.38
CA ALA A 779 -38.70 5.50 1.27
C ALA A 779 -39.44 6.62 0.50
N VAL A 780 -40.19 7.44 1.24
CA VAL A 780 -40.79 8.67 0.71
C VAL A 780 -39.81 9.82 0.89
N GLY A 781 -39.49 10.50 -0.21
CA GLY A 781 -38.46 11.53 -0.26
C GLY A 781 -37.07 10.96 -0.52
N THR A 782 -36.14 11.84 -0.88
CA THR A 782 -34.76 11.47 -1.21
C THR A 782 -33.77 12.27 -0.38
N THR A 783 -33.80 13.61 -0.37
CA THR A 783 -32.90 14.42 0.48
C THR A 783 -33.20 14.29 1.97
N THR A 784 -34.47 14.48 2.34
CA THR A 784 -35.00 14.09 3.64
C THR A 784 -36.00 13.00 3.36
N TRP A 785 -35.69 11.80 3.80
CA TRP A 785 -36.45 10.62 3.46
C TRP A 785 -37.03 9.99 4.72
N ASN A 786 -38.19 9.36 4.58
CA ASN A 786 -38.80 8.62 5.67
C ASN A 786 -39.56 7.40 5.14
N LEU A 787 -39.65 6.39 5.99
CA LEU A 787 -40.41 5.18 5.73
C LEU A 787 -41.05 4.72 7.04
N SER A 788 -42.30 4.33 6.97
CA SER A 788 -42.97 3.61 8.06
C SER A 788 -42.98 2.12 7.71
N TRP A 789 -42.44 1.30 8.63
CA TRP A 789 -42.38 -0.14 8.49
C TRP A 789 -43.26 -0.81 9.54
N ASP A 790 -44.26 -1.56 9.09
CA ASP A 790 -45.08 -2.41 9.96
C ASP A 790 -44.31 -3.68 10.35
N LEU A 791 -44.11 -3.85 11.65
CA LEU A 791 -43.41 -4.94 12.31
C LEU A 791 -44.39 -5.91 13.01
N SER A 792 -45.71 -5.77 12.84
CA SER A 792 -46.71 -6.60 13.53
C SER A 792 -46.52 -8.11 13.33
N ASP A 793 -45.98 -8.51 12.17
CA ASP A 793 -45.73 -9.92 11.81
C ASP A 793 -44.27 -10.35 12.05
N TYR A 794 -43.41 -9.46 12.55
CA TYR A 794 -42.00 -9.74 12.84
C TYR A 794 -41.86 -10.32 14.26
N PRO A 795 -41.14 -11.44 14.45
CA PRO A 795 -40.79 -11.92 15.79
C PRO A 795 -39.98 -10.89 16.57
N LEU A 796 -40.09 -10.90 17.90
CA LEU A 796 -39.19 -10.11 18.74
C LEU A 796 -37.75 -10.59 18.58
N GLY A 797 -36.79 -9.66 18.63
CA GLY A 797 -35.37 -9.97 18.44
C GLY A 797 -34.52 -8.80 17.95
N ASP A 798 -33.27 -9.11 17.65
CA ASP A 798 -32.31 -8.19 17.03
C ASP A 798 -32.49 -8.15 15.52
N TYR A 799 -32.46 -6.94 14.97
CA TYR A 799 -32.56 -6.71 13.55
C TYR A 799 -31.48 -5.74 13.09
N VAL A 800 -30.99 -5.95 11.86
CA VAL A 800 -30.11 -5.00 11.18
C VAL A 800 -30.88 -4.42 10.01
N LEU A 801 -31.18 -3.13 10.12
CA LEU A 801 -31.76 -2.37 9.03
C LEU A 801 -30.65 -2.05 8.02
N SER A 802 -30.88 -2.30 6.74
CA SER A 802 -29.96 -1.89 5.68
C SER A 802 -30.61 -0.77 4.87
N VAL A 803 -29.98 0.40 4.84
CA VAL A 803 -30.45 1.55 4.08
C VAL A 803 -29.47 1.79 2.94
N LYS A 804 -30.00 1.89 1.72
CA LYS A 804 -29.23 2.09 0.50
C LYS A 804 -29.75 3.33 -0.21
N ALA A 805 -28.89 4.34 -0.38
CA ALA A 805 -29.15 5.45 -1.29
C ALA A 805 -28.63 5.09 -2.68
N VAL A 806 -29.40 5.42 -3.71
CA VAL A 806 -29.03 5.26 -5.11
C VAL A 806 -29.16 6.62 -5.79
N ASP A 807 -28.11 7.07 -6.46
CA ASP A 807 -28.12 8.31 -7.24
C ASP A 807 -28.74 8.12 -8.64
N ASP A 808 -28.82 9.21 -9.40
CA ASP A 808 -29.36 9.22 -10.77
C ASP A 808 -28.49 8.43 -11.78
N GLN A 809 -27.22 8.16 -11.43
CA GLN A 809 -26.28 7.35 -12.23
C GLN A 809 -26.27 5.87 -11.83
N GLY A 810 -26.99 5.51 -10.77
CA GLY A 810 -27.09 4.16 -10.24
C GLY A 810 -25.95 3.78 -9.27
N LEU A 811 -25.09 4.71 -8.85
CA LEU A 811 -24.11 4.43 -7.80
C LEU A 811 -24.83 4.35 -6.45
N VAL A 812 -24.24 3.58 -5.54
CA VAL A 812 -24.91 3.24 -4.30
C VAL A 812 -24.03 3.52 -3.09
N CYS A 813 -24.67 4.01 -2.03
CA CYS A 813 -24.12 4.03 -0.69
C CYS A 813 -25.01 3.19 0.22
N LEU A 814 -24.39 2.33 1.04
CA LEU A 814 -25.05 1.42 1.95
C LEU A 814 -24.68 1.77 3.39
N GLN A 815 -25.67 1.90 4.26
CA GLN A 815 -25.48 1.94 5.70
C GLN A 815 -26.31 0.84 6.37
N THR A 816 -25.81 0.33 7.49
CA THR A 816 -26.54 -0.58 8.36
C THR A 816 -26.87 0.12 9.68
N ARG A 817 -28.02 -0.21 10.26
CA ARG A 817 -28.45 0.27 11.57
C ARG A 817 -29.06 -0.86 12.39
N PRO A 818 -28.36 -1.35 13.43
CA PRO A 818 -28.94 -2.34 14.33
C PRO A 818 -30.04 -1.70 15.19
N PHE A 819 -31.13 -2.42 15.42
CA PHE A 819 -32.18 -2.08 16.37
C PHE A 819 -32.80 -3.34 16.97
N VAL A 820 -33.56 -3.17 18.05
CA VAL A 820 -34.16 -4.26 18.80
C VAL A 820 -35.67 -4.10 18.79
N LEU A 821 -36.39 -5.15 18.39
CA LEU A 821 -37.85 -5.21 18.50
C LEU A 821 -38.22 -5.99 19.77
N ASN A 822 -38.83 -5.32 20.74
CA ASN A 822 -39.14 -5.87 22.06
C ASN A 822 -40.62 -5.62 22.43
N GLU A 823 -41.11 -6.30 23.47
CA GLU A 823 -42.40 -6.03 24.08
C GLU A 823 -42.34 -6.20 25.61
N SER A 824 -43.22 -5.50 26.34
CA SER A 824 -43.29 -5.63 27.79
C SER A 824 -43.98 -6.93 28.24
N GLY A 825 -43.59 -7.48 29.40
CA GLY A 825 -44.31 -8.58 30.06
C GLY A 825 -43.59 -9.93 30.09
N HIS A 826 -42.40 -10.04 29.48
CA HIS A 826 -41.56 -11.23 29.56
C HIS A 826 -40.52 -11.14 30.68
N THR A 827 -40.19 -12.27 31.29
CA THR A 827 -39.03 -12.40 32.21
C THR A 827 -37.82 -12.87 31.43
N TRP A 828 -37.33 -12.00 30.56
CA TRP A 828 -36.22 -12.26 29.65
C TRP A 828 -34.92 -11.63 30.12
N GLY A 829 -33.82 -12.20 29.66
CA GLY A 829 -32.51 -11.62 29.85
C GLY A 829 -31.38 -12.64 29.69
N PRO A 830 -30.14 -12.15 29.84
CA PRO A 830 -28.97 -13.02 29.87
C PRO A 830 -29.05 -14.03 31.02
N GLN A 831 -28.37 -15.15 30.86
CA GLN A 831 -28.20 -16.18 31.88
C GLN A 831 -26.74 -16.63 31.93
N PHE A 832 -26.19 -16.66 33.14
CA PHE A 832 -24.88 -17.24 33.39
C PHE A 832 -25.01 -18.76 33.44
N HIS A 833 -24.38 -19.46 32.50
CA HIS A 833 -24.25 -20.92 32.55
C HIS A 833 -23.08 -21.33 33.45
N SER A 834 -21.95 -20.63 33.32
CA SER A 834 -20.78 -20.82 34.16
C SER A 834 -19.94 -19.55 34.23
N ILE A 835 -19.27 -19.37 35.37
CA ILE A 835 -18.24 -18.36 35.60
C ILE A 835 -17.04 -19.10 36.18
N PHE A 836 -15.86 -18.88 35.63
CA PHE A 836 -14.64 -19.59 36.03
C PHE A 836 -13.39 -18.78 35.67
N TYR A 837 -12.23 -19.16 36.19
CA TYR A 837 -10.95 -18.52 35.90
C TYR A 837 -9.86 -19.54 35.56
N ASN A 838 -8.84 -19.12 34.79
CA ASN A 838 -7.91 -19.99 34.05
C ASN A 838 -6.89 -20.83 34.85
N SER A 839 -6.99 -20.97 36.19
CA SER A 839 -5.98 -21.71 36.96
C SER A 839 -6.43 -22.15 38.36
N THR A 840 -6.21 -23.42 38.70
CA THR A 840 -6.36 -23.94 40.08
C THR A 840 -5.09 -23.77 40.92
N ASN A 841 -3.96 -23.33 40.33
CA ASN A 841 -2.67 -23.11 40.97
C ASN A 841 -2.12 -21.72 40.60
N LEU A 842 -2.90 -20.68 40.85
CA LEU A 842 -2.47 -19.31 40.59
C LEU A 842 -1.16 -19.02 41.33
N THR A 843 -0.29 -18.25 40.70
CA THR A 843 0.92 -17.69 41.31
C THR A 843 0.92 -16.19 41.09
N ASN A 844 1.81 -15.48 41.77
CA ASN A 844 2.02 -14.04 41.56
C ASN A 844 2.62 -13.68 40.18
N THR A 845 2.85 -14.67 39.32
CA THR A 845 3.33 -14.51 37.94
C THR A 845 2.31 -15.03 36.92
N SER A 846 1.19 -15.59 37.36
CA SER A 846 0.13 -16.10 36.49
C SER A 846 -0.77 -14.97 36.02
N ASN A 847 -1.12 -14.94 34.73
CA ASN A 847 -2.20 -14.09 34.23
C ASN A 847 -3.53 -14.66 34.72
N VAL A 848 -4.26 -13.89 35.50
CA VAL A 848 -5.64 -14.23 35.86
C VAL A 848 -6.55 -13.80 34.72
N ILE A 849 -7.28 -14.78 34.17
CA ILE A 849 -8.34 -14.54 33.19
C ILE A 849 -9.65 -15.01 33.80
N ILE A 850 -10.66 -14.14 33.78
CA ILE A 850 -12.01 -14.48 34.19
C ILE A 850 -12.85 -14.72 32.96
N PHE A 851 -13.58 -15.84 32.95
CA PHE A 851 -14.47 -16.23 31.88
C PHE A 851 -15.93 -16.25 32.35
N ALA A 852 -16.82 -15.89 31.45
CA ALA A 852 -18.26 -15.98 31.64
C ALA A 852 -18.92 -16.62 30.42
N ASN A 853 -19.48 -17.81 30.60
CA ASN A 853 -20.37 -18.41 29.61
C ASN A 853 -21.77 -17.85 29.85
N VAL A 854 -22.12 -16.87 29.02
CA VAL A 854 -23.41 -16.18 29.08
C VAL A 854 -24.19 -16.51 27.84
N THR A 855 -25.38 -17.08 28.06
CA THR A 855 -26.37 -17.30 27.02
C THR A 855 -27.52 -16.32 27.21
N SER A 856 -28.38 -16.22 26.21
CA SER A 856 -29.64 -15.50 26.35
C SER A 856 -30.79 -16.49 26.35
N THR A 857 -31.78 -16.27 27.22
CA THR A 857 -33.09 -16.95 27.13
C THR A 857 -34.14 -16.11 26.43
N SER A 858 -33.73 -14.94 25.96
CA SER A 858 -34.51 -14.02 25.15
C SER A 858 -34.09 -14.13 23.69
N PRO A 859 -34.86 -13.58 22.75
CA PRO A 859 -34.43 -13.45 21.36
C PRO A 859 -33.32 -12.39 21.15
N PHE A 860 -32.80 -11.81 22.23
CA PHE A 860 -31.83 -10.71 22.22
C PHE A 860 -30.41 -11.22 22.48
N SER A 861 -29.48 -10.74 21.68
CA SER A 861 -28.06 -11.03 21.77
C SER A 861 -27.44 -10.35 22.99
N ILE A 862 -26.33 -10.92 23.48
CA ILE A 862 -25.57 -10.28 24.54
C ILE A 862 -24.84 -9.07 23.96
N ARG A 863 -25.11 -7.88 24.53
CA ARG A 863 -24.53 -6.61 24.09
C ARG A 863 -23.23 -6.32 24.82
N SER A 864 -23.24 -6.41 26.15
CA SER A 864 -22.07 -6.10 26.95
C SER A 864 -22.02 -6.96 28.20
N ILE A 865 -20.80 -7.25 28.62
CA ILE A 865 -20.52 -7.93 29.88
C ILE A 865 -19.45 -7.13 30.60
N ILE A 866 -19.78 -6.66 31.79
CA ILE A 866 -18.86 -5.88 32.63
C ILE A 866 -18.51 -6.71 33.86
N LEU A 867 -17.23 -7.00 34.01
CA LEU A 867 -16.66 -7.55 35.23
C LEU A 867 -16.37 -6.40 36.20
N TYR A 868 -16.74 -6.58 37.46
CA TYR A 868 -16.34 -5.70 38.55
C TYR A 868 -15.44 -6.48 39.49
N CYS A 869 -14.27 -5.91 39.81
CA CYS A 869 -13.32 -6.49 40.75
C CYS A 869 -13.09 -5.51 41.91
N TYR A 870 -13.14 -6.04 43.12
CA TYR A 870 -12.79 -5.34 44.34
C TYR A 870 -11.50 -5.95 44.91
N ASP A 871 -10.48 -5.11 45.04
CA ASP A 871 -9.13 -5.52 45.48
C ASP A 871 -8.87 -5.31 46.98
N GLY A 872 -9.91 -4.88 47.72
CA GLY A 872 -9.82 -4.48 49.12
C GLY A 872 -9.74 -2.97 49.34
N THR A 873 -9.53 -2.17 48.29
CA THR A 873 -9.51 -0.70 48.35
C THR A 873 -10.55 -0.06 47.44
N ASP A 874 -10.50 -0.36 46.15
CA ASP A 874 -11.37 0.24 45.13
C ASP A 874 -12.06 -0.84 44.29
N THR A 875 -13.17 -0.47 43.65
CA THR A 875 -13.85 -1.33 42.67
C THR A 875 -13.46 -0.87 41.27
N ILE A 876 -12.83 -1.75 40.51
CA ILE A 876 -12.42 -1.52 39.12
C ILE A 876 -13.34 -2.32 38.22
N SER A 877 -13.80 -1.72 37.12
CA SER A 877 -14.64 -2.39 36.13
C SER A 877 -13.87 -2.64 34.85
N TYR A 878 -14.09 -3.81 34.24
CA TYR A 878 -13.50 -4.23 32.99
C TYR A 878 -14.60 -4.68 32.02
N GLU A 879 -14.53 -4.23 30.78
CA GLU A 879 -15.32 -4.82 29.71
C GLU A 879 -14.75 -6.19 29.36
N MET A 880 -15.62 -7.21 29.25
CA MET A 880 -15.24 -8.54 28.82
C MET A 880 -15.46 -8.68 27.32
N TYR A 881 -14.44 -9.22 26.64
CA TYR A 881 -14.41 -9.41 25.20
C TYR A 881 -14.87 -10.81 24.83
N ARG A 882 -15.29 -10.99 23.58
CA ARG A 882 -15.52 -12.33 23.02
C ARG A 882 -14.18 -12.97 22.67
N TYR A 883 -13.90 -14.12 23.28
CA TYR A 883 -12.75 -14.94 22.93
C TYR A 883 -13.19 -16.19 22.16
N GLY A 884 -12.30 -16.74 21.33
CA GLY A 884 -12.56 -17.94 20.55
C GLY A 884 -13.54 -17.74 19.39
N GLU A 885 -13.62 -16.52 18.84
CA GLU A 885 -14.56 -16.13 17.76
C GLU A 885 -13.97 -16.37 16.35
N PHE A 886 -14.67 -16.00 15.28
CA PHE A 886 -14.18 -15.96 13.88
C PHE A 886 -13.45 -17.19 13.28
N PRO A 887 -14.19 -18.18 12.73
CA PRO A 887 -15.21 -19.01 13.38
C PRO A 887 -14.56 -20.01 14.35
N VAL A 888 -15.37 -20.72 15.15
CA VAL A 888 -14.87 -21.69 16.15
C VAL A 888 -13.93 -22.71 15.53
N GLN A 889 -12.63 -22.56 15.80
CA GLN A 889 -11.59 -23.49 15.36
C GLN A 889 -11.27 -24.51 16.45
N ASN A 890 -11.05 -25.75 16.03
CA ASN A 890 -10.33 -26.70 16.89
C ASN A 890 -8.88 -26.26 16.96
N ARG A 891 -8.28 -26.38 18.14
CA ARG A 891 -6.86 -26.12 18.32
C ARG A 891 -6.02 -27.09 17.51
N HIS A 892 -4.82 -26.66 17.14
CA HIS A 892 -3.82 -27.53 16.54
C HIS A 892 -3.43 -28.67 17.51
N GLU A 893 -3.13 -29.87 17.00
CA GLU A 893 -2.80 -31.05 17.82
C GLU A 893 -1.59 -30.83 18.75
N GLU A 894 -0.75 -29.86 18.42
CA GLU A 894 0.49 -29.54 19.12
C GLU A 894 0.35 -28.40 20.15
N ASP A 895 -0.78 -27.69 20.13
CA ASP A 895 -1.10 -26.71 21.18
C ASP A 895 -1.19 -27.43 22.54
N PRO A 896 -0.47 -27.00 23.58
CA PRO A 896 -0.62 -27.58 24.92
C PRO A 896 -2.03 -27.49 25.49
N LEU A 897 -2.84 -26.56 24.96
CA LEU A 897 -4.25 -26.42 25.27
C LEU A 897 -5.16 -27.23 24.33
N PHE A 898 -4.64 -28.09 23.44
CA PHE A 898 -5.41 -28.87 22.45
C PHE A 898 -6.61 -29.61 23.06
N ASN A 899 -6.44 -30.20 24.24
CA ASN A 899 -7.51 -30.93 24.94
C ASN A 899 -8.49 -30.03 25.72
N GLN A 900 -8.27 -28.71 25.70
CA GLN A 900 -9.16 -27.72 26.30
C GLN A 900 -10.13 -27.20 25.24
N SER A 901 -11.31 -26.78 25.70
CA SER A 901 -12.29 -26.19 24.80
C SER A 901 -11.76 -24.87 24.25
N ASN A 902 -12.01 -24.62 22.96
CA ASN A 902 -11.85 -23.30 22.33
C ASN A 902 -13.22 -22.70 21.95
N ALA A 903 -14.28 -23.13 22.62
CA ALA A 903 -15.62 -22.64 22.33
C ALA A 903 -15.75 -21.16 22.74
N PRO A 904 -16.49 -20.34 21.97
CA PRO A 904 -16.66 -18.93 22.26
C PRO A 904 -17.16 -18.68 23.68
N VAL A 905 -16.49 -17.79 24.39
CA VAL A 905 -16.85 -17.38 25.76
C VAL A 905 -16.43 -15.93 25.96
N PHE A 906 -17.09 -15.22 26.87
CA PHE A 906 -16.62 -13.90 27.25
C PHE A 906 -15.46 -14.02 28.22
N GLY A 907 -14.41 -13.22 28.02
CA GLY A 907 -13.23 -13.23 28.87
C GLY A 907 -12.61 -11.85 29.04
N VAL A 908 -11.84 -11.71 30.11
CA VAL A 908 -10.94 -10.55 30.30
C VAL A 908 -9.72 -10.97 31.11
N GLU A 909 -8.55 -10.52 30.68
CA GLU A 909 -7.27 -10.74 31.36
C GLU A 909 -6.96 -9.59 32.32
N LEU A 910 -7.00 -9.89 33.61
CA LEU A 910 -6.70 -8.94 34.69
C LEU A 910 -5.19 -8.75 34.92
N GLY A 911 -4.36 -9.64 34.36
CA GLY A 911 -2.91 -9.64 34.56
C GLY A 911 -2.49 -10.38 35.84
N GLN A 912 -1.39 -9.93 36.45
CA GLN A 912 -0.78 -10.59 37.62
C GLN A 912 -1.10 -9.86 38.92
N PHE A 913 -1.23 -10.61 40.02
CA PHE A 913 -1.52 -10.07 41.35
C PHE A 913 -0.49 -10.52 42.41
N PRO A 914 -0.13 -9.67 43.38
CA PRO A 914 0.69 -10.03 44.54
C PRO A 914 0.21 -11.29 45.30
N SER A 915 1.16 -12.08 45.81
CA SER A 915 0.86 -13.19 46.72
C SER A 915 0.14 -12.71 47.99
N GLY A 916 -0.87 -13.47 48.40
CA GLY A 916 -1.75 -13.17 49.52
C GLY A 916 -2.88 -12.20 49.21
N GLN A 917 -2.92 -11.60 48.02
CA GLN A 917 -4.03 -10.73 47.62
C GLN A 917 -5.28 -11.57 47.32
N THR A 918 -6.41 -11.12 47.87
CA THR A 918 -7.74 -11.69 47.58
C THR A 918 -8.50 -10.69 46.72
N ILE A 919 -9.02 -11.16 45.60
CA ILE A 919 -9.84 -10.37 44.68
C ILE A 919 -11.26 -10.92 44.74
N GLU A 920 -12.21 -10.05 45.07
CA GLU A 920 -13.63 -10.33 44.98
C GLU A 920 -14.15 -9.81 43.65
N PHE A 921 -15.05 -10.52 42.97
CA PHE A 921 -15.58 -10.10 41.69
C PHE A 921 -17.02 -10.53 41.45
N TRP A 922 -17.71 -9.79 40.58
CA TRP A 922 -19.03 -10.14 40.07
C TRP A 922 -19.19 -9.59 38.65
N ILE A 923 -20.12 -10.16 37.90
CA ILE A 923 -20.29 -9.86 36.48
C ILE A 923 -21.72 -9.35 36.25
N ILE A 924 -21.84 -8.29 35.46
CA ILE A 924 -23.12 -7.78 34.96
C ILE A 924 -23.17 -8.02 33.46
N ALA A 925 -24.11 -8.86 33.02
CA ALA A 925 -24.41 -9.06 31.61
C ALA A 925 -25.65 -8.26 31.21
N THR A 926 -25.58 -7.60 30.05
CA THR A 926 -26.67 -6.82 29.45
C THR A 926 -26.94 -7.33 28.04
N ASP A 927 -28.19 -7.66 27.73
CA ASP A 927 -28.59 -7.96 26.34
C ASP A 927 -28.87 -6.68 25.54
N THR A 928 -29.05 -6.80 24.23
CA THR A 928 -29.36 -5.70 23.32
C THR A 928 -30.68 -4.99 23.67
N ALA A 929 -31.65 -5.68 24.27
CA ALA A 929 -32.90 -5.10 24.80
C ALA A 929 -32.73 -4.39 26.15
N GLY A 930 -31.52 -4.35 26.72
CA GLY A 930 -31.23 -3.68 27.98
C GLY A 930 -31.62 -4.47 29.23
N ASN A 931 -32.03 -5.74 29.09
CA ASN A 931 -32.24 -6.61 30.24
C ASN A 931 -30.89 -6.92 30.89
N LYS A 932 -30.85 -6.86 32.22
CA LYS A 932 -29.61 -7.02 33.00
C LYS A 932 -29.74 -8.15 34.01
N ILE A 933 -28.67 -8.91 34.15
CA ILE A 933 -28.49 -9.87 35.23
C ILE A 933 -27.11 -9.66 35.86
N GLN A 934 -27.06 -9.80 37.18
CA GLN A 934 -25.82 -9.79 37.94
C GLN A 934 -25.55 -11.20 38.46
N SER A 935 -24.30 -11.65 38.36
CA SER A 935 -23.87 -12.91 38.97
C SER A 935 -23.84 -12.82 40.51
N GLU A 936 -23.82 -13.97 41.18
CA GLU A 936 -23.35 -14.00 42.56
C GLU A 936 -21.88 -13.53 42.61
N GLY A 937 -21.47 -12.95 43.75
CA GLY A 937 -20.08 -12.57 43.97
C GLY A 937 -19.22 -13.80 44.22
N ASP A 938 -18.05 -13.84 43.61
CA ASP A 938 -17.05 -14.89 43.79
C ASP A 938 -15.69 -14.26 44.15
N SER A 939 -14.72 -15.06 44.59
CA SER A 939 -13.41 -14.56 44.98
C SER A 939 -12.31 -15.59 44.80
N PHE A 940 -11.10 -15.12 44.51
CA PHE A 940 -9.90 -15.95 44.50
C PHE A 940 -8.77 -15.26 45.27
N THR A 941 -7.87 -16.07 45.83
CA THR A 941 -6.67 -15.60 46.53
C THR A 941 -5.44 -16.14 45.81
N ILE A 942 -4.45 -15.27 45.56
CA ILE A 942 -3.14 -15.72 45.08
C ILE A 942 -2.38 -16.34 46.26
N PRO A 943 -1.99 -17.63 46.20
CA PRO A 943 -1.25 -18.32 47.26
C PRO A 943 0.05 -17.64 47.73
#